data_AF-A0A480A8E7-F1
#
_entry.id   AF-A0A480A8E7-F1
#
_cell.length_a   1.000
_cell.length_b   1.000
_cell.length_c   1.000
_cell.angle_alpha   90.00
_cell.angle_beta   90.00
_cell.angle_gamma   90.00
#
_symmetry.space_group_name_H-M   'P 1'
#
loop_
_entity.id
_entity.type
_entity.pdbx_description
1 polymer ?
#
loop_
_entity_poly.entity_id
_entity_poly.type
_entity_poly.pdbx_seq_one_letter_code
_entity_poly.pdbx_strand_id
1 'polypeptide(L)'
;MEKQQDFIYTDWILIENQFNPEKLHARETIFTIGNGYLGTRGSFEESYPRALPATLIHGVYDDVPVVYTELANCPDWLPLIVMIDGERFRLDQGTILQYNRELDLRQGVISRSLRWRSPTGKTIDISFERFASLADHHVLGQRCQLTTVDFHGLIEIQSSINGYPENKGFNHWEGLDQGKFDQGFWLHSRTRYSHIDIGMAAKMTISGIEAAMQINTAPGYPSISATFFSEPQQTVTVEKLVTVFTSRDVDQPVLAAQSKLAQLPDYITLRDANEQAWAEVWQQSDILIEGDSKAAFAVRYNLFQLLIAAPRDDDRVSIPAKTLSGFGYHGHIFWDTEIFILPFFTFTQPALARNLLTYRYHTLDGARRKAIHYGYQGAMYAWESAVTGDEVTPRWALPSDYYAEDVRIWCRDREIHISSVIPYAVWYYWRVTGDDEWLRDYGAEIILDTAIFWSSRVEFNSHTQRYEIRSVIGADEYHELVHNNSFTNRIVQWHLEKAGIVNNLLRRNFPEYAEALEQKLHLTDEIRNHWQEIINKIWIPYDPETGLVEQCEGFFQLDDINLADYEPRHKSMQAILGIEGANKHQVLKQPDVLMILYLMRESAEFPYSRKNLEVNWNYYAPRTDITYGSSLAPAIHAILAADLGKTQKAYERFMQAAMVDLEDIRGNANEGIHGASAGGVWQAVVFGFGGIQFTNNQPVAHPHLPPGWTRLKFKLYWRGKWHDFDLHREKGTGKTSATNIQGVIFDLDGVLTDTAEYHYQAWQRLADEEGILFSRQANEALRGISRRASLMLIIGNRRYSDTQIQEMMERKNDYYVELIENITPDNLLPGAVSLLDDLRQAGLKIALGSASKNAHVVVEKLGISDKLDAIADGYSVHKPKPAPDLFLFAAQQLGLPPQQCVVFEDAAAGIDAALAAGMWAVGMGPPERVGNAHIVLPSLAGMTWEKLQEKFRDIALQPTFPTLT
;
A
#
# COMPACT_ATOMS: atom_id res chain seq x y z
N MET A 1 22.41 -4.38 -28.84
CA MET A 1 22.49 -5.71 -28.19
C MET A 1 21.17 -5.93 -27.50
N GLU A 2 20.33 -6.84 -28.00
CA GLU A 2 19.16 -7.30 -27.23
C GLU A 2 19.69 -7.89 -25.92
N LYS A 3 19.24 -7.38 -24.77
CA LYS A 3 19.49 -7.99 -23.46
C LYS A 3 18.95 -9.42 -23.57
N GLN A 4 19.82 -10.42 -23.47
CA GLN A 4 19.42 -11.81 -23.37
C GLN A 4 18.46 -11.94 -22.18
N GLN A 5 17.26 -12.47 -22.44
CA GLN A 5 16.22 -12.57 -21.43
C GLN A 5 16.60 -13.71 -20.49
N ASP A 6 17.06 -13.40 -19.27
CA ASP A 6 17.63 -14.41 -18.37
C ASP A 6 16.59 -15.39 -17.78
N PHE A 7 15.30 -15.10 -17.93
CA PHE A 7 14.18 -15.95 -17.50
C PHE A 7 13.06 -15.96 -18.53
N ILE A 8 12.32 -17.07 -18.56
CA ILE A 8 11.03 -17.18 -19.24
C ILE A 8 9.95 -17.18 -18.17
N TYR A 9 8.93 -16.36 -18.36
CA TYR A 9 7.78 -16.25 -17.47
C TYR A 9 6.55 -16.82 -18.16
N THR A 10 5.86 -17.73 -17.48
CA THR A 10 4.49 -18.12 -17.82
C THR A 10 3.53 -17.54 -16.79
N ASP A 11 2.26 -17.94 -16.80
CA ASP A 11 1.24 -17.42 -15.86
C ASP A 11 1.59 -17.69 -14.37
N TRP A 12 2.29 -18.80 -14.10
CA TRP A 12 2.59 -19.28 -12.74
C TRP A 12 4.01 -19.84 -12.56
N ILE A 13 4.74 -20.05 -13.64
CA ILE A 13 6.04 -20.73 -13.61
C ILE A 13 7.14 -19.76 -14.04
N LEU A 14 8.15 -19.63 -13.19
CA LEU A 14 9.44 -19.03 -13.52
C LEU A 14 10.35 -20.11 -14.12
N ILE A 15 10.97 -19.85 -15.26
CA ILE A 15 11.85 -20.82 -15.93
C ILE A 15 13.23 -20.22 -16.18
N GLU A 16 14.26 -20.90 -15.70
CA GLU A 16 15.68 -20.68 -16.02
C GLU A 16 16.15 -21.84 -16.93
N ASN A 17 16.32 -21.56 -18.22
CA ASN A 17 16.69 -22.56 -19.22
C ASN A 17 18.22 -22.68 -19.45
N GLN A 18 19.01 -21.86 -18.77
CA GLN A 18 20.47 -21.90 -18.82
C GLN A 18 21.04 -21.52 -17.45
N PHE A 19 22.02 -22.29 -16.98
CA PHE A 19 22.74 -21.98 -15.75
C PHE A 19 23.74 -20.84 -16.00
N ASN A 20 23.65 -19.76 -15.21
CA ASN A 20 24.61 -18.66 -15.21
C ASN A 20 25.31 -18.53 -13.84
N PRO A 21 26.60 -18.89 -13.73
CA PRO A 21 27.32 -18.84 -12.45
C PRO A 21 27.53 -17.43 -11.90
N GLU A 22 27.49 -16.38 -12.75
CA GLU A 22 27.63 -14.98 -12.32
C GLU A 22 26.37 -14.47 -11.60
N LYS A 23 25.24 -15.15 -11.77
CA LYS A 23 23.95 -14.81 -11.14
C LYS A 23 23.60 -15.73 -9.97
N LEU A 24 24.50 -16.64 -9.58
CA LEU A 24 24.25 -17.72 -8.61
C LEU A 24 23.47 -17.25 -7.38
N HIS A 25 23.98 -16.25 -6.66
CA HIS A 25 23.38 -15.83 -5.38
C HIS A 25 22.03 -15.13 -5.51
N ALA A 26 21.84 -14.35 -6.58
CA ALA A 26 20.54 -13.75 -6.87
C ALA A 26 19.53 -14.84 -7.23
N ARG A 27 19.95 -15.87 -7.98
CA ARG A 27 19.11 -17.02 -8.34
C ARG A 27 18.78 -17.90 -7.14
N GLU A 28 19.72 -18.09 -6.22
CA GLU A 28 19.44 -18.74 -4.93
C GLU A 28 18.36 -18.00 -4.14
N THR A 29 18.36 -16.66 -4.13
CA THR A 29 17.26 -15.89 -3.52
C THR A 29 15.96 -16.08 -4.29
N ILE A 30 15.97 -15.92 -5.61
CA ILE A 30 14.74 -15.88 -6.43
C ILE A 30 13.98 -17.22 -6.38
N PHE A 31 14.71 -18.32 -6.31
CA PHE A 31 14.15 -19.66 -6.16
C PHE A 31 13.99 -20.07 -4.69
N THR A 32 13.83 -19.13 -3.75
CA THR A 32 13.49 -19.48 -2.36
C THR A 32 12.08 -20.07 -2.30
N ILE A 33 11.94 -21.15 -1.54
CA ILE A 33 10.64 -21.75 -1.15
C ILE A 33 10.53 -21.78 0.37
N GLY A 34 9.32 -21.93 0.89
CA GLY A 34 9.05 -21.97 2.32
C GLY A 34 7.58 -22.24 2.60
N ASN A 35 7.21 -22.23 3.88
CA ASN A 35 5.88 -22.66 4.34
C ASN A 35 5.34 -21.84 5.52
N GLY A 36 5.96 -20.70 5.83
CA GLY A 36 5.57 -19.84 6.94
C GLY A 36 6.23 -20.19 8.27
N TYR A 37 6.81 -21.38 8.41
CA TYR A 37 7.69 -21.73 9.54
C TYR A 37 9.15 -21.50 9.18
N LEU A 38 9.55 -21.93 7.98
CA LEU A 38 10.89 -21.76 7.44
C LEU A 38 10.90 -21.28 5.99
N GLY A 39 12.02 -20.68 5.60
CA GLY A 39 12.38 -20.42 4.21
C GLY A 39 13.72 -21.07 3.88
N THR A 40 13.84 -21.62 2.68
CA THR A 40 15.07 -22.29 2.21
C THR A 40 15.42 -21.81 0.81
N ARG A 41 16.67 -21.35 0.65
CA ARG A 41 17.16 -20.77 -0.59
C ARG A 41 17.16 -21.78 -1.73
N GLY A 42 17.08 -21.26 -2.94
CA GLY A 42 17.20 -21.99 -4.19
C GLY A 42 18.61 -22.50 -4.52
N SER A 43 19.40 -22.96 -3.54
CA SER A 43 20.71 -23.58 -3.81
C SER A 43 20.56 -25.00 -4.35
N PHE A 44 21.58 -25.54 -5.02
CA PHE A 44 21.51 -26.85 -5.68
C PHE A 44 21.74 -28.02 -4.71
N GLU A 45 21.06 -29.12 -4.97
CA GLU A 45 21.10 -30.36 -4.18
C GLU A 45 22.50 -30.97 -4.09
N GLU A 46 23.24 -30.94 -5.19
CA GLU A 46 24.61 -31.44 -5.33
C GLU A 46 25.68 -30.46 -4.81
N SER A 47 25.27 -29.27 -4.35
CA SER A 47 26.11 -28.11 -4.02
C SER A 47 26.85 -27.52 -5.23
N TYR A 48 27.41 -26.32 -5.07
CA TYR A 48 28.19 -25.63 -6.10
C TYR A 48 29.28 -24.75 -5.45
N PRO A 49 30.46 -24.56 -6.06
CA PRO A 49 31.48 -23.70 -5.49
C PRO A 49 30.97 -22.28 -5.26
N ARG A 50 31.20 -21.76 -4.05
CA ARG A 50 30.69 -20.46 -3.59
C ARG A 50 29.17 -20.39 -3.47
N ALA A 51 28.41 -21.49 -3.48
CA ALA A 51 26.99 -21.42 -3.14
C ALA A 51 26.77 -20.84 -1.73
N LEU A 52 25.65 -20.15 -1.51
CA LEU A 52 25.22 -19.67 -0.21
C LEU A 52 23.88 -20.34 0.16
N PRO A 53 23.87 -21.64 0.48
CA PRO A 53 22.67 -22.30 0.98
C PRO A 53 22.27 -21.69 2.31
N ALA A 54 20.98 -21.43 2.47
CA ALA A 54 20.43 -21.05 3.75
C ALA A 54 19.06 -21.69 3.96
N THR A 55 18.82 -22.12 5.19
CA THR A 55 17.49 -22.43 5.71
C THR A 55 17.30 -21.61 6.98
N LEU A 56 16.32 -20.72 6.97
CA LEU A 56 16.04 -19.80 8.07
C LEU A 56 14.68 -20.17 8.67
N ILE A 57 14.63 -20.33 9.99
CA ILE A 57 13.41 -20.62 10.75
C ILE A 57 13.08 -19.38 11.58
N HIS A 58 11.81 -18.99 11.60
CA HIS A 58 11.35 -17.87 12.41
C HIS A 58 11.77 -18.00 13.87
N GLY A 59 12.28 -16.91 14.43
CA GLY A 59 12.59 -16.83 15.85
C GLY A 59 13.81 -17.65 16.32
N VAL A 60 14.50 -18.37 15.43
CA VAL A 60 15.80 -19.01 15.73
C VAL A 60 16.91 -17.97 15.56
N TYR A 61 16.90 -16.97 16.43
CA TYR A 61 17.98 -15.97 16.51
C TYR A 61 19.09 -16.45 17.43
N ASP A 62 20.30 -16.00 17.16
CA ASP A 62 21.46 -16.21 18.02
C ASP A 62 22.36 -14.98 17.97
N ASP A 63 23.11 -14.73 19.04
CA ASP A 63 23.99 -13.58 19.13
C ASP A 63 25.36 -13.91 18.52
N VAL A 64 25.92 -12.98 17.75
CA VAL A 64 27.34 -13.00 17.41
C VAL A 64 28.08 -12.17 18.46
N PRO A 65 29.13 -12.70 19.14
CA PRO A 65 29.81 -12.01 20.24
C PRO A 65 30.44 -10.66 19.92
N VAL A 66 30.44 -10.23 18.66
CA VAL A 66 31.16 -9.04 18.19
C VAL A 66 30.24 -7.96 17.59
N VAL A 67 28.99 -8.26 17.18
CA VAL A 67 28.28 -7.31 16.29
C VAL A 67 26.76 -7.16 16.52
N TYR A 68 25.95 -8.23 16.59
CA TYR A 68 24.48 -8.16 16.70
C TYR A 68 23.83 -9.54 16.89
N THR A 69 22.54 -9.55 17.22
CA THR A 69 21.62 -10.71 17.10
C THR A 69 21.28 -10.93 15.62
N GLU A 70 21.17 -12.17 15.15
CA GLU A 70 20.68 -12.46 13.80
C GLU A 70 20.02 -13.85 13.68
N LEU A 71 19.20 -14.07 12.64
CA LEU A 71 18.67 -15.41 12.36
C LEU A 71 19.79 -16.39 12.02
N ALA A 72 19.87 -17.49 12.76
CA ALA A 72 20.87 -18.53 12.53
C ALA A 72 20.51 -19.37 11.29
N ASN A 73 21.45 -19.52 10.35
CA ASN A 73 21.34 -20.47 9.25
C ASN A 73 21.26 -21.89 9.81
N CYS A 74 20.13 -22.56 9.64
CA CYS A 74 19.90 -23.89 10.19
C CYS A 74 20.70 -24.96 9.41
N PRO A 75 20.98 -26.13 10.03
CA PRO A 75 21.61 -27.25 9.35
C PRO A 75 20.97 -27.56 7.99
N ASP A 76 21.81 -27.73 6.98
CA ASP A 76 21.35 -27.81 5.59
C ASP A 76 20.85 -29.23 5.27
N TRP A 77 19.57 -29.29 4.91
CA TRP A 77 18.83 -30.51 4.61
C TRP A 77 18.90 -30.91 3.12
N LEU A 78 19.37 -30.04 2.23
CA LEU A 78 19.35 -30.24 0.78
C LEU A 78 20.35 -31.28 0.22
N PRO A 79 21.53 -31.53 0.82
CA PRO A 79 22.57 -32.34 0.18
C PRO A 79 22.08 -33.70 -0.33
N LEU A 80 22.25 -33.90 -1.64
CA LEU A 80 22.03 -35.14 -2.36
C LEU A 80 23.09 -35.27 -3.47
N ILE A 81 24.14 -36.04 -3.20
CA ILE A 81 25.28 -36.21 -4.10
C ILE A 81 25.03 -37.43 -4.98
N VAL A 82 25.26 -37.29 -6.30
CA VAL A 82 25.20 -38.38 -7.27
C VAL A 82 26.62 -38.64 -7.80
N MET A 83 27.06 -39.89 -7.76
CA MET A 83 28.34 -40.34 -8.31
C MET A 83 28.11 -41.44 -9.34
N ILE A 84 28.84 -41.38 -10.46
CA ILE A 84 28.74 -42.28 -11.60
C ILE A 84 30.12 -42.89 -11.85
N ASP A 85 30.29 -44.17 -11.53
CA ASP A 85 31.58 -44.88 -11.54
C ASP A 85 32.72 -44.09 -10.88
N GLY A 86 32.41 -43.47 -9.73
CA GLY A 86 33.34 -42.64 -8.96
C GLY A 86 33.45 -41.18 -9.40
N GLU A 87 32.81 -40.76 -10.50
CA GLU A 87 32.75 -39.35 -10.91
C GLU A 87 31.53 -38.65 -10.31
N ARG A 88 31.75 -37.61 -9.51
CA ARG A 88 30.66 -36.81 -8.92
C ARG A 88 29.99 -35.91 -9.97
N PHE A 89 28.66 -35.95 -10.03
CA PHE A 89 27.88 -34.96 -10.77
C PHE A 89 28.05 -33.58 -10.12
N ARG A 90 28.51 -32.60 -10.91
CA ARG A 90 28.58 -31.18 -10.53
C ARG A 90 28.34 -30.30 -11.76
N LEU A 91 27.81 -29.09 -11.58
CA LEU A 91 27.59 -28.16 -12.70
C LEU A 91 28.89 -27.53 -13.24
N ASP A 92 29.96 -27.51 -12.44
CA ASP A 92 31.28 -26.99 -12.81
C ASP A 92 32.28 -28.09 -13.23
N GLN A 93 31.83 -29.35 -13.36
CA GLN A 93 32.61 -30.47 -13.92
C GLN A 93 31.77 -31.27 -14.92
N GLY A 94 32.39 -31.78 -15.98
CA GLY A 94 31.66 -32.42 -17.08
C GLY A 94 30.99 -31.38 -17.99
N THR A 95 29.98 -31.82 -18.76
CA THR A 95 29.31 -30.99 -19.77
C THR A 95 27.80 -31.01 -19.56
N ILE A 96 27.19 -29.84 -19.37
CA ILE A 96 25.74 -29.66 -19.35
C ILE A 96 25.24 -29.62 -20.81
N LEU A 97 24.47 -30.61 -21.22
CA LEU A 97 23.92 -30.72 -22.57
C LEU A 97 22.53 -30.08 -22.68
N GLN A 98 21.74 -30.15 -21.60
CA GLN A 98 20.43 -29.51 -21.46
C GLN A 98 20.25 -29.10 -19.99
N TYR A 99 19.58 -27.98 -19.75
CA TYR A 99 19.28 -27.49 -18.40
C TYR A 99 17.93 -26.78 -18.40
N ASN A 100 17.14 -27.03 -17.37
CA ASN A 100 15.88 -26.34 -17.13
C ASN A 100 15.61 -26.36 -15.63
N ARG A 101 15.34 -25.20 -15.04
CA ARG A 101 14.98 -25.05 -13.65
C ARG A 101 13.72 -24.22 -13.54
N GLU A 102 12.75 -24.70 -12.78
CA GLU A 102 11.43 -24.09 -12.66
C GLU A 102 11.06 -23.84 -11.20
N LEU A 103 10.32 -22.76 -10.95
CA LEU A 103 9.58 -22.51 -9.72
C LEU A 103 8.10 -22.40 -10.09
N ASP A 104 7.29 -23.36 -9.65
CA ASP A 104 5.83 -23.30 -9.78
C ASP A 104 5.23 -22.65 -8.53
N LEU A 105 4.79 -21.40 -8.69
CA LEU A 105 4.23 -20.60 -7.61
C LEU A 105 2.87 -21.15 -7.13
N ARG A 106 2.14 -21.90 -7.96
CA ARG A 106 0.84 -22.50 -7.58
C ARG A 106 0.98 -23.54 -6.51
N GLN A 107 2.15 -24.16 -6.42
CA GLN A 107 2.36 -25.36 -5.61
C GLN A 107 3.58 -25.23 -4.69
N GLY A 108 4.32 -24.11 -4.78
CA GLY A 108 5.53 -23.88 -3.99
C GLY A 108 6.62 -24.91 -4.22
N VAL A 109 6.81 -25.32 -5.48
CA VAL A 109 7.71 -26.41 -5.86
C VAL A 109 8.78 -25.91 -6.79
N ILE A 110 10.02 -26.31 -6.50
CA ILE A 110 11.16 -26.13 -7.41
C ILE A 110 11.39 -27.46 -8.12
N SER A 111 11.52 -27.43 -9.43
CA SER A 111 11.98 -28.56 -10.22
C SER A 111 13.22 -28.16 -11.02
N ARG A 112 14.10 -29.13 -11.29
CA ARG A 112 15.27 -28.93 -12.14
C ARG A 112 15.57 -30.19 -12.92
N SER A 113 15.52 -30.10 -14.24
CA SER A 113 15.90 -31.18 -15.14
C SER A 113 17.14 -30.79 -15.94
N LEU A 114 18.05 -31.74 -16.09
CA LEU A 114 19.25 -31.53 -16.90
C LEU A 114 19.75 -32.84 -17.51
N ARG A 115 20.41 -32.71 -18.66
CA ARG A 115 21.20 -33.77 -19.27
C ARG A 115 22.67 -33.46 -19.06
N TRP A 116 23.36 -34.31 -18.32
CA TRP A 116 24.77 -34.12 -17.99
C TRP A 116 25.62 -35.23 -18.61
N ARG A 117 26.80 -34.85 -19.11
CA ARG A 117 27.82 -35.80 -19.55
C ARG A 117 29.04 -35.70 -18.63
N SER A 118 29.45 -36.83 -18.08
CA SER A 118 30.62 -36.91 -17.21
C SER A 118 31.92 -36.62 -17.97
N PRO A 119 33.02 -36.27 -17.28
CA PRO A 119 34.33 -36.13 -17.90
C PRO A 119 34.79 -37.38 -18.68
N THR A 120 34.42 -38.59 -18.24
CA THR A 120 34.70 -39.84 -19.00
C THR A 120 33.71 -40.12 -20.14
N GLY A 121 32.70 -39.28 -20.34
CA GLY A 121 31.80 -39.34 -21.50
C GLY A 121 30.45 -40.03 -21.25
N LYS A 122 30.12 -40.38 -20.01
CA LYS A 122 28.85 -41.04 -19.64
C LYS A 122 27.72 -40.03 -19.54
N THR A 123 26.61 -40.28 -20.23
CA THR A 123 25.47 -39.35 -20.29
C THR A 123 24.34 -39.83 -19.38
N ILE A 124 23.81 -38.92 -18.55
CA ILE A 124 22.70 -39.17 -17.63
C ILE A 124 21.69 -38.01 -17.68
N ASP A 125 20.41 -38.34 -17.59
CA ASP A 125 19.34 -37.37 -17.34
C ASP A 125 19.02 -37.36 -15.85
N ILE A 126 19.02 -36.17 -15.24
CA ILE A 126 18.76 -35.98 -13.82
C ILE A 126 17.59 -35.00 -13.68
N SER A 127 16.57 -35.38 -12.93
CA SER A 127 15.43 -34.52 -12.60
C SER A 127 15.23 -34.44 -11.10
N PHE A 128 15.36 -33.24 -10.54
CA PHE A 128 15.09 -32.92 -9.15
C PHE A 128 13.72 -32.25 -9.01
N GLU A 129 13.05 -32.52 -7.90
CA GLU A 129 11.86 -31.82 -7.43
C GLU A 129 11.94 -31.66 -5.91
N ARG A 130 11.62 -30.49 -5.38
CA ARG A 130 11.53 -30.29 -3.93
C ARG A 130 10.49 -29.27 -3.52
N PHE A 131 10.00 -29.42 -2.29
CA PHE A 131 9.02 -28.53 -1.68
C PHE A 131 9.23 -28.46 -0.15
N ALA A 132 8.88 -27.31 0.41
CA ALA A 132 8.64 -27.16 1.85
C ALA A 132 7.12 -27.24 2.05
N SER A 133 6.66 -28.25 2.79
CA SER A 133 5.23 -28.56 2.86
C SER A 133 4.46 -27.44 3.52
N LEU A 134 3.48 -26.89 2.80
CA LEU A 134 2.52 -25.93 3.35
C LEU A 134 1.44 -26.61 4.20
N ALA A 135 1.12 -27.87 3.90
CA ALA A 135 0.14 -28.66 4.66
C ALA A 135 0.68 -29.11 6.03
N ASP A 136 2.00 -29.16 6.18
CA ASP A 136 2.67 -29.59 7.41
C ASP A 136 4.03 -28.89 7.52
N HIS A 137 4.08 -27.85 8.33
CA HIS A 137 5.20 -26.90 8.33
C HIS A 137 6.55 -27.51 8.76
N HIS A 138 6.54 -28.72 9.34
CA HIS A 138 7.72 -29.44 9.80
C HIS A 138 8.27 -30.43 8.76
N VAL A 139 7.64 -30.55 7.58
CA VAL A 139 7.99 -31.56 6.55
C VAL A 139 8.60 -30.92 5.31
N LEU A 140 9.73 -31.48 4.88
CA LEU A 140 10.45 -31.12 3.65
C LEU A 140 10.60 -32.36 2.78
N GLY A 141 10.36 -32.19 1.47
CA GLY A 141 10.42 -33.28 0.50
C GLY A 141 11.36 -32.97 -0.65
N GLN A 142 12.15 -33.96 -1.05
CA GLN A 142 13.01 -33.93 -2.24
C GLN A 142 12.91 -35.26 -3.00
N ARG A 143 12.77 -35.19 -4.32
CA ARG A 143 12.77 -36.33 -5.24
C ARG A 143 13.81 -36.11 -6.32
N CYS A 144 14.56 -37.15 -6.65
CA CYS A 144 15.54 -37.18 -7.73
C CYS A 144 15.28 -38.39 -8.63
N GLN A 145 15.14 -38.17 -9.92
CA GLN A 145 15.03 -39.22 -10.92
C GLN A 145 16.28 -39.23 -11.78
N LEU A 146 16.91 -40.40 -11.89
CA LEU A 146 18.14 -40.62 -12.63
C LEU A 146 17.84 -41.58 -13.77
N THR A 147 18.02 -41.13 -15.02
CA THR A 147 17.88 -41.98 -16.20
C THR A 147 19.22 -42.09 -16.91
N THR A 148 19.80 -43.27 -16.86
CA THR A 148 21.06 -43.58 -17.53
C THR A 148 20.85 -43.60 -19.04
N VAL A 149 21.64 -42.87 -19.84
CA VAL A 149 21.35 -42.71 -21.28
C VAL A 149 22.11 -43.74 -22.13
N ASP A 150 23.44 -43.79 -21.99
CA ASP A 150 24.33 -44.47 -22.93
C ASP A 150 25.39 -45.37 -22.28
N PHE A 151 25.26 -45.67 -20.97
CA PHE A 151 26.24 -46.48 -20.24
C PHE A 151 25.60 -47.52 -19.33
N HIS A 152 26.37 -48.54 -18.97
CA HIS A 152 26.12 -49.40 -17.81
C HIS A 152 27.19 -49.03 -16.78
N GLY A 153 26.81 -48.81 -15.53
CA GLY A 153 27.78 -48.39 -14.51
C GLY A 153 27.22 -48.37 -13.10
N LEU A 154 28.13 -48.22 -12.15
CA LEU A 154 27.82 -48.07 -10.74
C LEU A 154 27.32 -46.64 -10.48
N ILE A 155 26.14 -46.52 -9.87
CA ILE A 155 25.62 -45.26 -9.35
C ILE A 155 25.66 -45.33 -7.82
N GLU A 156 26.23 -44.30 -7.20
CA GLU A 156 26.14 -44.06 -5.77
C GLU A 156 25.41 -42.75 -5.51
N ILE A 157 24.47 -42.77 -4.57
CA ILE A 157 23.69 -41.61 -4.16
C ILE A 157 23.88 -41.45 -2.66
N GLN A 158 24.32 -40.26 -2.24
CA GLN A 158 24.52 -39.94 -0.84
C GLN A 158 23.59 -38.78 -0.44
N SER A 159 22.70 -39.05 0.50
CA SER A 159 21.86 -38.05 1.16
C SER A 159 22.41 -37.74 2.55
N SER A 160 22.50 -36.46 2.92
CA SER A 160 23.00 -36.05 4.24
C SER A 160 22.22 -34.87 4.84
N ILE A 161 22.43 -34.61 6.13
CA ILE A 161 22.14 -33.33 6.77
C ILE A 161 23.49 -32.71 7.13
N ASN A 162 23.75 -31.49 6.68
CA ASN A 162 24.97 -30.76 6.99
C ASN A 162 24.79 -29.93 8.27
N GLY A 163 25.39 -30.37 9.36
CA GLY A 163 25.38 -29.72 10.67
C GLY A 163 26.36 -28.54 10.83
N TYR A 164 27.04 -28.12 9.76
CA TYR A 164 27.97 -26.99 9.78
C TYR A 164 27.52 -25.84 8.85
N PRO A 165 26.31 -25.28 9.06
CA PRO A 165 25.90 -24.08 8.33
C PRO A 165 26.66 -22.85 8.87
N GLU A 166 26.85 -21.85 8.02
CA GLU A 166 27.46 -20.57 8.41
C GLU A 166 26.59 -19.39 7.96
N ASN A 167 26.60 -18.34 8.77
CA ASN A 167 26.13 -17.00 8.45
C ASN A 167 27.32 -16.19 7.96
N LYS A 168 27.64 -16.25 6.66
CA LYS A 168 28.74 -15.48 6.04
C LYS A 168 30.08 -15.55 6.83
N GLY A 169 30.42 -16.74 7.35
CA GLY A 169 31.64 -16.98 8.11
C GLY A 169 31.47 -17.07 9.63
N PHE A 170 30.26 -16.87 10.17
CA PHE A 170 29.95 -17.09 11.58
C PHE A 170 29.17 -18.40 11.79
N ASN A 171 29.62 -19.22 12.74
CA ASN A 171 28.95 -20.45 13.11
C ASN A 171 28.14 -20.27 14.40
N HIS A 172 26.82 -20.39 14.29
CA HIS A 172 25.88 -20.28 15.40
C HIS A 172 25.59 -21.59 16.13
N TRP A 173 26.09 -22.72 15.64
CA TRP A 173 25.70 -24.04 16.13
C TRP A 173 26.85 -24.78 16.81
N GLU A 174 26.50 -25.46 17.89
CA GLU A 174 27.27 -26.58 18.44
C GLU A 174 26.51 -27.89 18.23
N GLY A 175 27.23 -28.93 17.81
CA GLY A 175 26.65 -30.27 17.66
C GLY A 175 26.52 -30.94 19.04
N LEU A 176 25.34 -31.46 19.33
CA LEU A 176 25.06 -32.16 20.58
C LEU A 176 25.11 -33.67 20.40
N ASP A 177 24.35 -34.19 19.44
CA ASP A 177 24.27 -35.63 19.18
C ASP A 177 23.82 -35.91 17.74
N GLN A 178 23.98 -37.16 17.30
CA GLN A 178 23.51 -37.63 16.00
C GLN A 178 23.38 -39.15 16.03
N GLY A 179 22.55 -39.70 15.14
CA GLY A 179 22.39 -41.15 15.10
C GLY A 179 21.66 -41.66 13.88
N LYS A 180 21.27 -42.94 13.98
CA LYS A 180 20.61 -43.70 12.91
C LYS A 180 19.48 -44.57 13.44
N PHE A 181 18.58 -44.93 12.54
CA PHE A 181 17.53 -45.94 12.68
C PHE A 181 17.37 -46.66 11.33
N ASP A 182 16.54 -47.70 11.25
CA ASP A 182 16.56 -48.68 10.14
C ASP A 182 16.61 -48.09 8.71
N GLN A 183 15.91 -46.98 8.46
CA GLN A 183 15.87 -46.34 7.13
C GLN A 183 16.25 -44.86 7.14
N GLY A 184 16.95 -44.39 8.17
CA GLY A 184 17.25 -42.97 8.27
C GLY A 184 18.23 -42.58 9.36
N PHE A 185 18.44 -41.29 9.44
CA PHE A 185 19.44 -40.68 10.30
C PHE A 185 18.91 -39.36 10.86
N TRP A 186 19.56 -38.86 11.91
CA TRP A 186 19.14 -37.65 12.58
C TRP A 186 20.32 -36.86 13.13
N LEU A 187 20.10 -35.55 13.33
CA LEU A 187 21.05 -34.58 13.85
C LEU A 187 20.39 -33.78 14.98
N HIS A 188 21.15 -33.53 16.05
CA HIS A 188 20.79 -32.64 17.15
C HIS A 188 21.88 -31.59 17.32
N SER A 189 21.50 -30.34 17.12
CA SER A 189 22.37 -29.18 17.34
C SER A 189 21.70 -28.17 18.26
N ARG A 190 22.50 -27.25 18.82
CA ARG A 190 22.03 -26.16 19.67
C ARG A 190 22.69 -24.85 19.26
N THR A 191 21.94 -23.75 19.30
CA THR A 191 22.52 -22.42 19.09
C THR A 191 23.43 -22.04 20.26
N ARG A 192 24.51 -21.32 19.99
CA ARG A 192 25.58 -21.09 20.96
C ARG A 192 25.19 -20.17 22.12
N TYR A 193 24.41 -19.12 21.86
CA TYR A 193 24.04 -18.12 22.85
C TYR A 193 22.58 -18.24 23.29
N SER A 194 21.67 -18.41 22.33
CA SER A 194 20.24 -18.52 22.65
C SER A 194 19.82 -19.91 23.15
N HIS A 195 20.71 -20.91 23.04
CA HIS A 195 20.49 -22.29 23.49
C HIS A 195 19.21 -22.93 22.94
N ILE A 196 18.84 -22.58 21.71
CA ILE A 196 17.73 -23.18 20.97
C ILE A 196 18.23 -24.49 20.35
N ASP A 197 17.65 -25.60 20.78
CA ASP A 197 17.89 -26.91 20.17
C ASP A 197 17.15 -27.02 18.84
N ILE A 198 17.79 -27.65 17.85
CA ILE A 198 17.17 -28.12 16.62
C ILE A 198 17.38 -29.63 16.47
N GLY A 199 16.31 -30.33 16.17
CA GLY A 199 16.28 -31.76 15.86
C GLY A 199 15.82 -31.96 14.42
N MET A 200 16.63 -32.65 13.62
CA MET A 200 16.30 -33.00 12.24
C MET A 200 16.41 -34.50 12.05
N ALA A 201 15.45 -35.10 11.37
CA ALA A 201 15.49 -36.51 10.98
C ALA A 201 15.22 -36.63 9.48
N ALA A 202 15.93 -37.52 8.80
CA ALA A 202 15.78 -37.77 7.38
C ALA A 202 15.74 -39.27 7.06
N LYS A 203 14.93 -39.64 6.07
CA LYS A 203 14.91 -40.98 5.46
C LYS A 203 15.10 -40.88 3.95
N MET A 204 15.67 -41.92 3.35
CA MET A 204 15.83 -42.03 1.91
C MET A 204 15.18 -43.33 1.43
N THR A 205 14.44 -43.26 0.33
CA THR A 205 13.77 -44.39 -0.31
C THR A 205 14.17 -44.45 -1.77
N ILE A 206 14.39 -45.66 -2.30
CA ILE A 206 14.76 -45.89 -3.69
C ILE A 206 13.75 -46.84 -4.32
N SER A 207 13.31 -46.50 -5.53
CA SER A 207 12.41 -47.32 -6.33
C SER A 207 12.90 -47.43 -7.78
N GLY A 208 12.52 -48.52 -8.45
CA GLY A 208 12.97 -48.87 -9.80
C GLY A 208 14.20 -49.80 -9.84
N ILE A 209 14.87 -50.02 -8.70
CA ILE A 209 15.96 -50.99 -8.55
C ILE A 209 16.16 -51.37 -7.07
N GLU A 210 16.73 -52.54 -6.82
CA GLU A 210 17.27 -52.91 -5.51
C GLU A 210 18.64 -52.25 -5.30
N ALA A 211 18.81 -51.52 -4.19
CA ALA A 211 20.04 -50.81 -3.89
C ALA A 211 20.61 -51.24 -2.54
N ALA A 212 21.93 -51.39 -2.46
CA ALA A 212 22.62 -51.60 -1.20
C ALA A 212 22.69 -50.27 -0.44
N MET A 213 22.07 -50.20 0.74
CA MET A 213 22.04 -48.98 1.56
C MET A 213 22.98 -49.07 2.77
N GLN A 214 23.69 -47.99 3.05
CA GLN A 214 24.58 -47.86 4.20
C GLN A 214 24.41 -46.50 4.87
N ILE A 215 24.20 -46.49 6.18
CA ILE A 215 24.12 -45.27 6.98
C ILE A 215 25.48 -45.00 7.63
N ASN A 216 26.00 -43.79 7.42
CA ASN A 216 27.26 -43.30 7.95
C ASN A 216 27.00 -42.12 8.89
N THR A 217 27.50 -42.19 10.11
CA THR A 217 27.35 -41.16 11.13
C THR A 217 28.66 -40.39 11.30
N ALA A 218 29.14 -39.76 10.22
CA ALA A 218 30.28 -38.85 10.32
C ALA A 218 29.90 -37.65 11.21
N PRO A 219 30.77 -37.20 12.14
CA PRO A 219 30.44 -36.09 13.05
C PRO A 219 29.95 -34.84 12.31
N GLY A 220 28.80 -34.31 12.73
CA GLY A 220 28.09 -33.18 12.13
C GLY A 220 27.59 -33.40 10.70
N TYR A 221 27.70 -34.61 10.16
CA TYR A 221 27.33 -34.91 8.77
C TYR A 221 26.74 -36.33 8.64
N PRO A 222 25.66 -36.65 9.38
CA PRO A 222 25.01 -37.94 9.24
C PRO A 222 24.45 -38.10 7.82
N SER A 223 24.64 -39.29 7.25
CA SER A 223 24.33 -39.56 5.85
C SER A 223 23.88 -41.00 5.61
N ILE A 224 23.16 -41.20 4.52
CA ILE A 224 22.81 -42.51 3.97
C ILE A 224 23.29 -42.55 2.51
N SER A 225 24.09 -43.55 2.19
CA SER A 225 24.51 -43.87 0.83
C SER A 225 23.70 -45.05 0.30
N ALA A 226 23.40 -45.02 -0.98
CA ALA A 226 22.84 -46.16 -1.69
C ALA A 226 23.61 -46.40 -2.98
N THR A 227 23.88 -47.67 -3.27
CA THR A 227 24.70 -48.08 -4.39
C THR A 227 23.98 -49.16 -5.20
N PHE A 228 23.96 -48.99 -6.53
CA PHE A 228 23.35 -49.93 -7.46
C PHE A 228 24.00 -49.82 -8.85
N PHE A 229 23.88 -50.88 -9.66
CA PHE A 229 24.27 -50.85 -11.07
C PHE A 229 23.06 -50.48 -11.92
N SER A 230 23.20 -49.47 -12.77
CA SER A 230 22.14 -49.05 -13.70
C SER A 230 22.45 -49.51 -15.12
N GLU A 231 21.43 -50.00 -15.81
CA GLU A 231 21.46 -50.29 -17.25
C GLU A 231 21.12 -49.03 -18.08
N PRO A 232 21.51 -48.96 -19.37
CA PRO A 232 21.04 -47.92 -20.28
C PRO A 232 19.52 -47.88 -20.35
N GLN A 233 18.97 -46.67 -20.38
CA GLN A 233 17.54 -46.34 -20.39
C GLN A 233 16.78 -46.74 -19.11
N GLN A 234 17.46 -47.19 -18.06
CA GLN A 234 16.84 -47.44 -16.76
C GLN A 234 16.68 -46.13 -15.99
N THR A 235 15.47 -45.92 -15.44
CA THR A 235 15.16 -44.82 -14.54
C THR A 235 15.07 -45.31 -13.10
N VAL A 236 15.79 -44.67 -12.20
CA VAL A 236 15.73 -44.90 -10.75
C VAL A 236 15.23 -43.63 -10.06
N THR A 237 14.28 -43.79 -9.13
CA THR A 237 13.73 -42.67 -8.35
C THR A 237 14.23 -42.76 -6.92
N VAL A 238 14.75 -41.64 -6.41
CA VAL A 238 15.20 -41.46 -5.03
C VAL A 238 14.36 -40.38 -4.38
N GLU A 239 13.81 -40.70 -3.22
CA GLU A 239 13.02 -39.77 -2.42
C GLU A 239 13.70 -39.58 -1.07
N LYS A 240 13.85 -38.31 -0.67
CA LYS A 240 14.35 -37.90 0.64
C LYS A 240 13.24 -37.10 1.32
N LEU A 241 12.86 -37.57 2.51
CA LEU A 241 11.93 -36.87 3.39
C LEU A 241 12.68 -36.43 4.64
N VAL A 242 12.47 -35.18 5.04
CA VAL A 242 13.11 -34.58 6.21
C VAL A 242 12.02 -33.97 7.10
N THR A 243 12.17 -34.15 8.41
CA THR A 243 11.37 -33.48 9.43
C THR A 243 12.25 -32.64 10.33
N VAL A 244 11.80 -31.44 10.71
CA VAL A 244 12.55 -30.49 11.52
C VAL A 244 11.70 -29.93 12.65
N PHE A 245 12.24 -29.94 13.87
CA PHE A 245 11.64 -29.33 15.06
C PHE A 245 12.70 -28.55 15.83
N THR A 246 12.27 -27.54 16.56
CA THR A 246 13.10 -26.77 17.48
C THR A 246 12.56 -26.88 18.91
N SER A 247 13.39 -26.50 19.87
CA SER A 247 12.97 -26.32 21.27
C SER A 247 11.92 -25.22 21.47
N ARG A 248 11.67 -24.38 20.45
CA ARG A 248 10.54 -23.44 20.47
C ARG A 248 9.20 -24.14 20.24
N ASP A 249 9.21 -25.26 19.54
CA ASP A 249 8.02 -26.04 19.22
C ASP A 249 7.73 -27.06 20.33
N VAL A 250 8.76 -27.79 20.77
CA VAL A 250 8.65 -28.96 21.66
C VAL A 250 9.91 -29.17 22.50
N ASP A 251 9.76 -29.72 23.71
CA ASP A 251 10.89 -29.95 24.64
C ASP A 251 11.95 -30.94 24.10
N GLN A 252 11.54 -31.91 23.27
CA GLN A 252 12.42 -32.97 22.74
C GLN A 252 12.39 -32.98 21.20
N PRO A 253 13.09 -32.04 20.53
CA PRO A 253 12.95 -31.84 19.08
C PRO A 253 13.41 -33.04 18.25
N VAL A 254 14.44 -33.78 18.68
CA VAL A 254 14.91 -34.98 17.99
C VAL A 254 13.83 -36.08 17.99
N LEU A 255 13.23 -36.34 19.15
CA LEU A 255 12.19 -37.35 19.29
C LEU A 255 10.95 -37.00 18.47
N ALA A 256 10.56 -35.72 18.47
CA ALA A 256 9.46 -35.21 17.66
C ALA A 256 9.74 -35.40 16.15
N ALA A 257 10.94 -35.03 15.69
CA ALA A 257 11.35 -35.23 14.29
C ALA A 257 11.29 -36.72 13.90
N GLN A 258 11.90 -37.61 14.69
CA GLN A 258 11.88 -39.05 14.41
C GLN A 258 10.46 -39.63 14.39
N SER A 259 9.64 -39.28 15.39
CA SER A 259 8.27 -39.76 15.52
C SER A 259 7.40 -39.30 14.36
N LYS A 260 7.55 -38.03 13.96
CA LYS A 260 6.85 -37.47 12.80
C LYS A 260 7.25 -38.19 11.51
N LEU A 261 8.56 -38.35 11.27
CA LEU A 261 9.10 -38.98 10.07
C LEU A 261 8.63 -40.43 9.88
N ALA A 262 8.50 -41.17 10.99
CA ALA A 262 8.02 -42.55 11.00
C ALA A 262 6.53 -42.67 10.61
N GLN A 263 5.74 -41.61 10.81
CA GLN A 263 4.31 -41.57 10.53
C GLN A 263 3.97 -40.94 9.17
N LEU A 264 4.95 -40.33 8.49
CA LEU A 264 4.71 -39.70 7.19
C LEU A 264 4.27 -40.74 6.14
N PRO A 265 3.26 -40.41 5.31
CA PRO A 265 2.90 -41.21 4.14
C PRO A 265 4.01 -41.12 3.07
N ASP A 266 3.73 -41.70 1.90
CA ASP A 266 4.64 -41.60 0.75
C ASP A 266 4.76 -40.17 0.20
N TYR A 267 5.78 -39.96 -0.64
CA TYR A 267 6.10 -38.65 -1.21
C TYR A 267 4.94 -38.05 -2.00
N ILE A 268 4.24 -38.87 -2.79
CA ILE A 268 3.14 -38.42 -3.65
C ILE A 268 2.00 -37.89 -2.78
N THR A 269 1.62 -38.62 -1.72
CA THR A 269 0.57 -38.18 -0.79
C THR A 269 0.93 -36.84 -0.12
N LEU A 270 2.20 -36.66 0.28
CA LEU A 270 2.67 -35.39 0.85
C LEU A 270 2.64 -34.25 -0.18
N ARG A 271 3.03 -34.55 -1.42
CA ARG A 271 3.07 -33.60 -2.52
C ARG A 271 1.67 -33.11 -2.93
N ASP A 272 0.69 -34.01 -2.93
CA ASP A 272 -0.73 -33.72 -3.19
C ASP A 272 -1.33 -32.88 -2.05
N ALA A 273 -1.03 -33.22 -0.78
CA ALA A 273 -1.46 -32.43 0.36
C ALA A 273 -0.90 -31.00 0.32
N ASN A 274 0.38 -30.84 -0.06
CA ASN A 274 0.99 -29.53 -0.27
C ASN A 274 0.29 -28.74 -1.40
N GLU A 275 0.02 -29.37 -2.54
CA GLU A 275 -0.70 -28.71 -3.65
C GLU A 275 -2.10 -28.23 -3.22
N GLN A 276 -2.83 -29.06 -2.48
CA GLN A 276 -4.14 -28.72 -1.94
C GLN A 276 -4.06 -27.51 -0.98
N ALA A 277 -3.10 -27.50 -0.06
CA ALA A 277 -2.90 -26.37 0.86
C ALA A 277 -2.57 -25.07 0.10
N TRP A 278 -1.76 -25.15 -0.97
CA TRP A 278 -1.48 -23.98 -1.80
C TRP A 278 -2.72 -23.49 -2.58
N ALA A 279 -3.53 -24.41 -3.09
CA ALA A 279 -4.77 -24.05 -3.77
C ALA A 279 -5.72 -23.25 -2.86
N GLU A 280 -5.82 -23.63 -1.57
CA GLU A 280 -6.62 -22.93 -0.57
C GLU A 280 -6.10 -21.51 -0.28
N VAL A 281 -4.79 -21.35 -0.19
CA VAL A 281 -4.15 -20.04 0.01
C VAL A 281 -4.32 -19.14 -1.21
N TRP A 282 -4.13 -19.67 -2.42
CA TRP A 282 -4.31 -18.92 -3.66
C TRP A 282 -5.76 -18.55 -3.92
N GLN A 283 -6.71 -19.39 -3.51
CA GLN A 283 -8.14 -19.06 -3.57
C GLN A 283 -8.45 -17.75 -2.84
N GLN A 284 -7.71 -17.40 -1.79
CA GLN A 284 -7.90 -16.19 -0.98
C GLN A 284 -7.07 -14.99 -1.45
N SER A 285 -5.98 -15.24 -2.17
CA SER A 285 -4.90 -14.26 -2.37
C SER A 285 -4.60 -13.93 -3.84
N ASP A 286 -5.05 -14.72 -4.82
CA ASP A 286 -4.68 -14.54 -6.21
C ASP A 286 -5.22 -13.21 -6.79
N ILE A 287 -4.44 -12.66 -7.73
CA ILE A 287 -4.79 -11.50 -8.54
C ILE A 287 -4.62 -11.91 -9.99
N LEU A 288 -5.71 -11.80 -10.75
CA LEU A 288 -5.71 -12.04 -12.19
C LEU A 288 -5.55 -10.72 -12.94
N ILE A 289 -4.55 -10.68 -13.82
CA ILE A 289 -4.28 -9.58 -14.74
C ILE A 289 -4.31 -10.15 -16.16
N GLU A 290 -5.24 -9.68 -16.99
CA GLU A 290 -5.28 -10.04 -18.41
C GLU A 290 -4.66 -8.95 -19.28
N GLY A 291 -3.98 -9.34 -20.35
CA GLY A 291 -3.33 -8.44 -21.31
C GLY A 291 -1.85 -8.18 -21.03
N ASP A 292 -1.32 -8.61 -19.89
CA ASP A 292 0.09 -8.45 -19.49
C ASP A 292 0.58 -9.63 -18.63
N SER A 293 1.12 -10.66 -19.29
CA SER A 293 1.60 -11.87 -18.61
C SER A 293 2.81 -11.62 -17.72
N LYS A 294 3.66 -10.63 -18.06
CA LYS A 294 4.83 -10.30 -17.25
C LYS A 294 4.40 -9.67 -15.93
N ALA A 295 3.46 -8.73 -15.96
CA ALA A 295 2.89 -8.16 -14.74
C ALA A 295 2.13 -9.20 -13.92
N ALA A 296 1.31 -10.04 -14.56
CA ALA A 296 0.56 -11.11 -13.89
C ALA A 296 1.49 -12.05 -13.11
N PHE A 297 2.55 -12.55 -13.76
CA PHE A 297 3.55 -13.39 -13.12
C PHE A 297 4.29 -12.64 -12.00
N ALA A 298 4.75 -11.41 -12.26
CA ALA A 298 5.52 -10.65 -11.27
C ALA A 298 4.70 -10.38 -10.00
N VAL A 299 3.40 -10.08 -10.12
CA VAL A 299 2.51 -9.94 -8.96
C VAL A 299 2.44 -11.25 -8.18
N ARG A 300 2.12 -12.36 -8.83
CA ARG A 300 2.05 -13.68 -8.17
C ARG A 300 3.37 -14.08 -7.51
N TYR A 301 4.50 -13.79 -8.14
CA TYR A 301 5.81 -14.04 -7.56
C TYR A 301 6.02 -13.27 -6.25
N ASN A 302 5.69 -11.98 -6.23
CA ASN A 302 5.81 -11.16 -5.01
C ASN A 302 4.87 -11.67 -3.91
N LEU A 303 3.62 -12.02 -4.25
CA LEU A 303 2.67 -12.61 -3.29
C LEU A 303 3.17 -13.95 -2.75
N PHE A 304 3.68 -14.82 -3.62
CA PHE A 304 4.26 -16.10 -3.24
C PHE A 304 5.37 -15.93 -2.21
N GLN A 305 6.30 -14.99 -2.43
CA GLN A 305 7.41 -14.74 -1.51
C GLN A 305 6.94 -14.22 -0.13
N LEU A 306 5.83 -13.48 -0.07
CA LEU A 306 5.21 -13.12 1.22
C LEU A 306 4.54 -14.33 1.89
N LEU A 307 3.80 -15.12 1.12
CA LEU A 307 3.05 -16.29 1.60
C LEU A 307 3.96 -17.36 2.21
N ILE A 308 5.14 -17.59 1.63
CA ILE A 308 6.10 -18.56 2.17
C ILE A 308 6.79 -18.08 3.46
N ALA A 309 6.75 -16.78 3.75
CA ALA A 309 7.38 -16.18 4.93
C ALA A 309 6.39 -15.91 6.08
N ALA A 310 5.08 -16.05 5.86
CA ALA A 310 4.07 -15.64 6.82
C ALA A 310 3.84 -16.69 7.93
N PRO A 311 4.02 -16.34 9.21
CA PRO A 311 3.89 -17.28 10.31
C PRO A 311 2.43 -17.66 10.56
N ARG A 312 2.12 -18.94 10.32
CA ARG A 312 0.76 -19.48 10.41
C ARG A 312 0.33 -19.81 11.84
N ASP A 313 1.26 -20.37 12.61
CA ASP A 313 0.96 -20.99 13.90
C ASP A 313 1.75 -20.40 15.09
N ASP A 314 2.60 -19.39 14.85
CA ASP A 314 3.39 -18.71 15.89
C ASP A 314 3.13 -17.20 15.84
N ASP A 315 2.50 -16.66 16.89
CA ASP A 315 2.21 -15.24 17.04
C ASP A 315 3.35 -14.45 17.72
N ARG A 316 4.46 -15.11 18.06
CA ARG A 316 5.66 -14.50 18.67
C ARG A 316 6.75 -14.17 17.66
N VAL A 317 6.45 -14.26 16.37
CA VAL A 317 7.38 -13.99 15.26
C VAL A 317 6.68 -13.16 14.19
N SER A 318 7.46 -12.52 13.34
CA SER A 318 6.95 -11.64 12.28
C SER A 318 7.88 -11.68 11.07
N ILE A 319 7.48 -11.05 9.96
CA ILE A 319 8.20 -11.15 8.68
C ILE A 319 9.37 -10.16 8.64
N PRO A 320 10.63 -10.62 8.45
CA PRO A 320 11.77 -9.72 8.30
C PRO A 320 11.78 -8.91 7.01
N ALA A 321 12.58 -7.83 6.96
CA ALA A 321 12.73 -7.00 5.76
C ALA A 321 13.19 -7.80 4.52
N LYS A 322 14.02 -8.84 4.71
CA LYS A 322 14.46 -9.77 3.66
C LYS A 322 13.69 -11.08 3.61
N THR A 323 12.51 -11.16 4.22
CA THR A 323 11.75 -12.41 4.44
C THR A 323 12.65 -13.50 5.05
N LEU A 324 12.36 -14.79 4.82
CA LEU A 324 13.22 -15.91 5.23
C LEU A 324 14.10 -16.40 4.06
N SER A 325 14.61 -15.45 3.25
CA SER A 325 15.26 -15.76 1.96
C SER A 325 16.76 -15.43 1.91
N GLY A 326 17.32 -14.81 2.94
CA GLY A 326 18.72 -14.41 2.94
C GLY A 326 19.15 -13.70 4.22
N PHE A 327 20.42 -13.28 4.24
CA PHE A 327 21.10 -12.72 5.41
C PHE A 327 21.04 -11.19 5.50
N GLY A 328 20.48 -10.51 4.50
CA GLY A 328 20.34 -9.06 4.54
C GLY A 328 19.47 -8.63 5.72
N TYR A 329 19.86 -7.55 6.40
CA TYR A 329 19.19 -7.04 7.60
C TYR A 329 19.02 -8.09 8.72
N HIS A 330 19.84 -9.14 8.77
CA HIS A 330 19.95 -10.07 9.92
C HIS A 330 18.66 -10.82 10.30
N GLY A 331 17.66 -10.80 9.42
CA GLY A 331 16.32 -11.30 9.75
C GLY A 331 15.56 -10.37 10.71
N HIS A 332 15.91 -9.10 10.84
CA HIS A 332 15.23 -8.15 11.70
C HIS A 332 13.90 -7.66 11.11
N ILE A 333 12.99 -7.30 12.01
CA ILE A 333 11.64 -6.82 11.70
C ILE A 333 11.58 -5.31 11.88
N PHE A 334 11.23 -4.62 10.79
CA PHE A 334 11.14 -3.16 10.66
C PHE A 334 9.67 -2.74 10.47
N TRP A 335 9.44 -1.43 10.33
CA TRP A 335 8.15 -0.86 9.91
C TRP A 335 7.65 -1.37 8.54
N ASP A 336 8.56 -1.94 7.73
CA ASP A 336 8.31 -2.69 6.51
C ASP A 336 7.13 -3.65 6.66
N THR A 337 7.07 -4.35 7.78
CA THR A 337 6.00 -5.30 8.05
C THR A 337 4.66 -4.60 8.15
N GLU A 338 4.55 -3.62 9.05
CA GLU A 338 3.28 -2.98 9.36
C GLU A 338 2.71 -2.13 8.22
N ILE A 339 3.58 -1.44 7.46
CA ILE A 339 3.13 -0.53 6.42
C ILE A 339 3.06 -1.20 5.04
N PHE A 340 3.97 -2.11 4.73
CA PHE A 340 4.07 -2.66 3.39
C PHE A 340 3.49 -4.06 3.25
N ILE A 341 3.79 -4.96 4.19
CA ILE A 341 3.46 -6.38 4.10
C ILE A 341 2.06 -6.66 4.69
N LEU A 342 1.77 -6.10 5.86
CA LEU A 342 0.56 -6.36 6.63
C LEU A 342 -0.75 -6.05 5.88
N PRO A 343 -0.84 -5.00 5.02
CA PRO A 343 -2.06 -4.75 4.27
C PRO A 343 -2.49 -5.96 3.44
N PHE A 344 -1.56 -6.63 2.73
CA PHE A 344 -1.90 -7.83 1.96
C PHE A 344 -2.58 -8.89 2.83
N PHE A 345 -2.01 -9.23 3.98
CA PHE A 345 -2.57 -10.22 4.89
C PHE A 345 -3.86 -9.76 5.54
N THR A 346 -3.98 -8.47 5.88
CA THR A 346 -5.19 -7.92 6.51
C THR A 346 -6.42 -8.11 5.61
N PHE A 347 -6.26 -7.97 4.29
CA PHE A 347 -7.34 -8.10 3.32
C PHE A 347 -7.49 -9.50 2.70
N THR A 348 -6.54 -10.42 2.91
CA THR A 348 -6.60 -11.76 2.27
C THR A 348 -6.54 -12.91 3.28
N GLN A 349 -5.77 -12.78 4.36
CA GLN A 349 -5.61 -13.79 5.41
C GLN A 349 -5.51 -13.12 6.79
N PRO A 350 -6.63 -12.59 7.34
CA PRO A 350 -6.63 -11.80 8.56
C PRO A 350 -5.99 -12.48 9.78
N ALA A 351 -6.08 -13.82 9.88
CA ALA A 351 -5.42 -14.57 10.94
C ALA A 351 -3.89 -14.41 10.91
N LEU A 352 -3.28 -14.34 9.73
CA LEU A 352 -1.84 -14.09 9.60
C LEU A 352 -1.51 -12.65 9.99
N ALA A 353 -2.32 -11.67 9.57
CA ALA A 353 -2.14 -10.29 10.00
C ALA A 353 -2.24 -10.13 11.53
N ARG A 354 -3.15 -10.87 12.17
CA ARG A 354 -3.27 -10.95 13.62
C ARG A 354 -1.98 -11.47 14.27
N ASN A 355 -1.39 -12.53 13.75
CA ASN A 355 -0.12 -13.07 14.27
C ASN A 355 1.01 -12.02 14.17
N LEU A 356 1.16 -11.39 13.01
CA LEU A 356 2.19 -10.36 12.76
C LEU A 356 2.07 -9.17 13.72
N LEU A 357 0.85 -8.75 14.07
CA LEU A 357 0.63 -7.67 15.03
C LEU A 357 0.75 -8.14 16.48
N THR A 358 0.37 -9.38 16.79
CA THR A 358 0.50 -9.94 18.14
C THR A 358 1.97 -10.11 18.54
N TYR A 359 2.87 -10.32 17.58
CA TYR A 359 4.31 -10.22 17.79
C TYR A 359 4.71 -8.86 18.39
N ARG A 360 4.11 -7.75 17.92
CA ARG A 360 4.37 -6.41 18.48
C ARG A 360 3.88 -6.27 19.92
N TYR A 361 2.81 -6.98 20.30
CA TYR A 361 2.39 -7.06 21.70
C TYR A 361 3.41 -7.83 22.55
N HIS A 362 3.86 -9.00 22.10
CA HIS A 362 4.86 -9.80 22.83
C HIS A 362 6.22 -9.10 22.98
N THR A 363 6.51 -8.13 22.11
CA THR A 363 7.75 -7.32 22.13
C THR A 363 7.57 -5.96 22.81
N LEU A 364 6.40 -5.67 23.38
CA LEU A 364 6.08 -4.37 24.00
C LEU A 364 6.98 -4.06 25.20
N ASP A 365 7.39 -5.06 25.98
CA ASP A 365 8.30 -4.85 27.11
C ASP A 365 9.70 -4.40 26.67
N GLY A 366 10.17 -4.84 25.50
CA GLY A 366 11.41 -4.32 24.90
C GLY A 366 11.26 -2.85 24.51
N ALA A 367 10.11 -2.47 23.97
CA ALA A 367 9.80 -1.08 23.64
C ALA A 367 9.75 -0.17 24.89
N ARG A 368 9.22 -0.66 26.02
CA ARG A 368 9.23 0.05 27.31
C ARG A 368 10.65 0.24 27.84
N ARG A 369 11.49 -0.82 27.78
CA ARG A 369 12.90 -0.71 28.17
C ARG A 369 13.66 0.31 27.33
N LYS A 370 13.41 0.36 26.02
CA LYS A 370 13.98 1.38 25.13
C LYS A 370 13.53 2.79 25.52
N ALA A 371 12.23 3.02 25.77
CA ALA A 371 11.75 4.33 26.21
C ALA A 371 12.44 4.79 27.49
N ILE A 372 12.49 3.93 28.52
CA ILE A 372 13.16 4.21 29.80
C ILE A 372 14.64 4.51 29.60
N HIS A 373 15.34 3.77 28.73
CA HIS A 373 16.75 3.99 28.43
C HIS A 373 17.04 5.42 27.94
N TYR A 374 16.14 5.99 27.13
CA TYR A 374 16.25 7.36 26.64
C TYR A 374 15.58 8.41 27.55
N GLY A 375 15.10 8.01 28.73
CA GLY A 375 14.45 8.90 29.69
C GLY A 375 13.01 9.27 29.34
N TYR A 376 12.36 8.51 28.47
CA TYR A 376 10.96 8.65 28.09
C TYR A 376 10.06 7.71 28.89
N GLN A 377 8.75 7.95 28.81
CA GLN A 377 7.71 7.08 29.35
C GLN A 377 7.11 6.22 28.24
N GLY A 378 6.21 5.31 28.61
CA GLY A 378 5.45 4.49 27.66
C GLY A 378 6.31 3.49 26.87
N ALA A 379 5.87 3.16 25.66
CA ALA A 379 6.57 2.23 24.76
C ALA A 379 7.16 2.94 23.53
N MET A 380 8.48 2.80 23.34
CA MET A 380 9.23 3.26 22.17
C MET A 380 9.76 2.03 21.44
N TYR A 381 9.17 1.64 20.32
CA TYR A 381 9.57 0.41 19.62
C TYR A 381 11.00 0.49 19.08
N ALA A 382 11.66 -0.67 19.03
CA ALA A 382 12.91 -0.86 18.33
C ALA A 382 12.75 -0.56 16.83
N TRP A 383 13.76 0.05 16.21
CA TRP A 383 13.81 0.24 14.75
C TRP A 383 14.00 -1.11 14.07
N GLU A 384 14.98 -1.88 14.55
CA GLU A 384 15.14 -3.30 14.23
C GLU A 384 14.77 -4.13 15.44
N SER A 385 13.75 -4.97 15.27
CA SER A 385 13.29 -5.88 16.31
C SER A 385 13.64 -7.33 15.98
N ALA A 386 13.96 -8.11 17.01
CA ALA A 386 14.20 -9.55 16.94
C ALA A 386 13.33 -10.29 17.96
N VAL A 387 13.92 -11.02 18.92
CA VAL A 387 13.18 -11.90 19.85
C VAL A 387 12.43 -11.13 20.95
N THR A 388 13.11 -10.24 21.67
CA THR A 388 12.60 -9.64 22.92
C THR A 388 11.93 -8.28 22.75
N GLY A 389 12.00 -7.72 21.54
CA GLY A 389 11.63 -6.32 21.27
C GLY A 389 12.70 -5.30 21.67
N ASP A 390 13.82 -5.74 22.23
CA ASP A 390 14.95 -4.84 22.48
C ASP A 390 15.56 -4.39 21.15
N GLU A 391 16.15 -3.20 21.19
CA GLU A 391 16.75 -2.57 20.01
C GLU A 391 18.03 -3.26 19.56
N VAL A 392 17.96 -3.91 18.38
CA VAL A 392 19.08 -4.65 17.77
C VAL A 392 19.69 -3.94 16.56
N THR A 393 19.23 -2.74 16.17
CA THR A 393 19.90 -1.99 15.10
C THR A 393 21.37 -1.76 15.47
N PRO A 394 22.32 -2.13 14.59
CA PRO A 394 23.74 -1.90 14.82
C PRO A 394 24.02 -0.41 15.09
N ARG A 395 24.96 -0.12 15.99
CA ARG A 395 25.33 1.28 16.29
C ARG A 395 26.18 1.90 15.17
N TRP A 396 26.95 1.08 14.48
CA TRP A 396 27.95 1.48 13.50
C TRP A 396 27.84 0.61 12.26
N ALA A 397 27.92 1.23 11.09
CA ALA A 397 28.15 0.56 9.82
C ALA A 397 29.65 0.51 9.58
N LEU A 398 30.18 -0.71 9.40
CA LEU A 398 31.58 -0.91 9.06
C LEU A 398 31.75 -0.69 7.55
N PRO A 399 32.54 0.31 7.13
CA PRO A 399 32.78 0.56 5.71
C PRO A 399 33.49 -0.64 5.06
N SER A 400 33.32 -0.80 3.74
CA SER A 400 34.01 -1.85 2.98
C SER A 400 35.53 -1.63 2.89
N ASP A 401 35.99 -0.40 3.14
CA ASP A 401 37.40 -0.06 3.34
C ASP A 401 37.74 -0.21 4.82
N TYR A 402 38.60 -1.16 5.16
CA TYR A 402 39.04 -1.46 6.53
C TYR A 402 39.73 -0.27 7.23
N TYR A 403 40.14 0.76 6.49
CA TYR A 403 40.77 1.96 7.04
C TYR A 403 39.84 3.17 7.12
N ALA A 404 38.61 3.07 6.62
CA ALA A 404 37.64 4.14 6.73
C ALA A 404 37.04 4.21 8.14
N GLU A 405 36.61 5.40 8.55
CA GLU A 405 35.99 5.61 9.86
C GLU A 405 34.62 4.93 9.92
N ASP A 406 34.30 4.36 11.10
CA ASP A 406 33.00 3.79 11.38
C ASP A 406 31.90 4.84 11.23
N VAL A 407 30.84 4.49 10.51
CA VAL A 407 29.72 5.39 10.27
C VAL A 407 28.64 5.14 11.32
N ARG A 408 28.23 6.17 12.06
CA ARG A 408 27.17 6.06 13.07
C ARG A 408 25.81 5.84 12.41
N ILE A 409 25.09 4.79 12.80
CA ILE A 409 23.72 4.51 12.32
C ILE A 409 22.69 5.13 13.28
N TRP A 410 22.14 6.29 12.93
CA TRP A 410 21.22 7.01 13.83
C TRP A 410 19.79 6.47 13.89
N CYS A 411 19.37 5.61 12.95
CA CYS A 411 18.01 5.07 12.88
C CYS A 411 17.55 4.46 14.21
N ARG A 412 18.44 3.69 14.85
CA ARG A 412 18.29 3.12 16.19
C ARG A 412 17.66 4.09 17.20
N ASP A 413 18.18 5.31 17.24
CA ASP A 413 17.86 6.30 18.27
C ASP A 413 16.84 7.33 17.77
N ARG A 414 16.86 7.64 16.47
CA ARG A 414 16.23 8.86 15.91
C ARG A 414 15.13 8.58 14.89
N GLU A 415 15.06 7.38 14.33
CA GLU A 415 13.98 6.98 13.42
C GLU A 415 12.82 6.35 14.21
N ILE A 416 12.10 7.20 14.92
CA ILE A 416 11.21 6.79 16.01
C ILE A 416 9.73 6.76 15.60
N HIS A 417 9.44 7.15 14.34
CA HIS A 417 8.11 7.10 13.75
C HIS A 417 7.50 5.68 13.77
N ILE A 418 8.34 4.64 13.87
CA ILE A 418 7.91 3.24 14.04
C ILE A 418 6.92 3.06 15.22
N SER A 419 7.05 3.87 16.27
CA SER A 419 6.15 3.82 17.43
C SER A 419 4.74 4.35 17.14
N SER A 420 4.53 5.04 16.01
CA SER A 420 3.20 5.45 15.51
C SER A 420 2.72 4.61 14.33
N VAL A 421 3.62 4.07 13.51
CA VAL A 421 3.23 3.23 12.36
C VAL A 421 2.70 1.86 12.80
N ILE A 422 3.19 1.32 13.93
CA ILE A 422 2.62 0.11 14.52
C ILE A 422 1.16 0.37 14.97
N PRO A 423 0.85 1.39 15.80
CA PRO A 423 -0.54 1.80 16.09
C PRO A 423 -1.40 2.05 14.85
N TYR A 424 -0.83 2.62 13.78
CA TYR A 424 -1.52 2.78 12.51
C TYR A 424 -1.96 1.43 11.94
N ALA A 425 -1.06 0.45 11.88
CA ALA A 425 -1.36 -0.88 11.42
C ALA A 425 -2.38 -1.62 12.31
N VAL A 426 -2.27 -1.50 13.65
CA VAL A 426 -3.24 -2.04 14.61
C VAL A 426 -4.65 -1.49 14.35
N TRP A 427 -4.77 -0.18 14.19
CA TRP A 427 -6.04 0.48 13.90
C TRP A 427 -6.65 0.02 12.57
N TYR A 428 -5.85 -0.07 11.51
CA TYR A 428 -6.34 -0.50 10.20
C TYR A 428 -6.72 -1.98 10.18
N TYR A 429 -5.96 -2.85 10.84
CA TYR A 429 -6.36 -4.25 11.05
C TYR A 429 -7.74 -4.33 11.71
N TRP A 430 -7.92 -3.66 12.86
CA TRP A 430 -9.21 -3.65 13.55
C TRP A 430 -10.33 -3.04 12.69
N ARG A 431 -10.05 -1.97 11.94
CA ARG A 431 -11.03 -1.34 11.05
C ARG A 431 -11.51 -2.29 9.96
N VAL A 432 -10.62 -3.12 9.42
CA VAL A 432 -10.91 -4.11 8.37
C VAL A 432 -11.60 -5.33 8.94
N THR A 433 -11.11 -5.89 10.05
CA THR A 433 -11.59 -7.18 10.58
C THR A 433 -12.81 -7.03 11.48
N GLY A 434 -12.91 -5.93 12.24
CA GLY A 434 -13.86 -5.79 13.34
C GLY A 434 -13.55 -6.68 14.54
N ASP A 435 -12.29 -7.08 14.71
CA ASP A 435 -11.83 -7.96 15.80
C ASP A 435 -11.71 -7.18 17.12
N ASP A 436 -12.87 -6.91 17.74
CA ASP A 436 -12.98 -6.15 18.99
C ASP A 436 -12.30 -6.89 20.16
N GLU A 437 -12.31 -8.22 20.17
CA GLU A 437 -11.65 -9.03 21.21
C GLU A 437 -10.14 -8.88 21.14
N TRP A 438 -9.53 -8.99 19.95
CA TRP A 438 -8.09 -8.78 19.81
C TRP A 438 -7.69 -7.32 20.06
N LEU A 439 -8.50 -6.34 19.63
CA LEU A 439 -8.24 -4.94 19.97
C LEU A 439 -8.25 -4.74 21.49
N ARG A 440 -9.23 -5.31 22.21
CA ARG A 440 -9.28 -5.27 23.68
C ARG A 440 -8.01 -5.89 24.26
N ASP A 441 -7.74 -7.14 23.94
CA ASP A 441 -6.72 -7.96 24.63
C ASP A 441 -5.26 -7.57 24.29
N TYR A 442 -5.03 -6.99 23.10
CA TYR A 442 -3.67 -6.73 22.61
C TYR A 442 -3.52 -5.31 22.02
N GLY A 443 -4.36 -4.97 21.04
CA GLY A 443 -4.17 -3.76 20.23
C GLY A 443 -4.28 -2.45 21.02
N ALA A 444 -5.18 -2.39 21.99
CA ALA A 444 -5.41 -1.22 22.83
C ALA A 444 -4.18 -0.86 23.67
N GLU A 445 -3.52 -1.85 24.27
CA GLU A 445 -2.32 -1.60 25.07
C GLU A 445 -1.20 -1.04 24.19
N ILE A 446 -0.98 -1.59 22.99
CA ILE A 446 0.00 -1.07 22.03
C ILE A 446 -0.30 0.40 21.71
N ILE A 447 -1.54 0.73 21.35
CA ILE A 447 -1.93 2.08 20.93
C ILE A 447 -1.78 3.09 22.08
N LEU A 448 -2.22 2.74 23.29
CA LEU A 448 -2.21 3.67 24.43
C LEU A 448 -0.81 3.85 25.01
N ASP A 449 -0.02 2.78 25.11
CA ASP A 449 1.32 2.83 25.71
C ASP A 449 2.32 3.60 24.83
N THR A 450 2.22 3.46 23.51
CA THR A 450 2.99 4.27 22.55
C THR A 450 2.52 5.73 22.52
N ALA A 451 1.24 6.01 22.79
CA ALA A 451 0.74 7.40 22.93
C ALA A 451 1.31 8.10 24.18
N ILE A 452 1.49 7.35 25.28
CA ILE A 452 2.21 7.83 26.48
C ILE A 452 3.66 8.18 26.12
N PHE A 453 4.33 7.34 25.31
CA PHE A 453 5.68 7.66 24.82
C PHE A 453 5.72 9.01 24.09
N TRP A 454 4.85 9.24 23.13
CA TRP A 454 4.84 10.50 22.38
C TRP A 454 4.59 11.72 23.27
N SER A 455 3.77 11.57 24.29
CA SER A 455 3.50 12.62 25.29
C SER A 455 4.75 13.02 26.06
N SER A 456 5.61 12.04 26.37
CA SER A 456 6.89 12.30 27.03
C SER A 456 7.99 12.76 26.07
N ARG A 457 7.81 12.52 24.76
CA ARG A 457 8.82 12.79 23.73
C ARG A 457 8.71 14.19 23.11
N VAL A 458 7.50 14.73 23.00
CA VAL A 458 7.28 16.07 22.41
C VAL A 458 7.91 17.17 23.27
N GLU A 459 8.35 18.24 22.61
CA GLU A 459 8.95 19.40 23.26
C GLU A 459 8.04 20.62 23.06
N PHE A 460 7.67 21.31 24.15
CA PHE A 460 6.86 22.53 24.06
C PHE A 460 7.75 23.76 23.83
N ASN A 461 7.58 24.43 22.70
CA ASN A 461 8.26 25.70 22.43
C ASN A 461 7.43 26.85 23.00
N SER A 462 7.90 27.43 24.11
CA SER A 462 7.19 28.52 24.80
C SER A 462 7.18 29.84 24.02
N HIS A 463 8.08 30.04 23.06
CA HIS A 463 8.12 31.24 22.23
C HIS A 463 7.07 31.21 21.13
N THR A 464 6.92 30.06 20.45
CA THR A 464 5.96 29.88 19.36
C THR A 464 4.65 29.24 19.82
N GLN A 465 4.54 28.86 21.10
CA GLN A 465 3.36 28.26 21.73
C GLN A 465 2.86 26.98 21.02
N ARG A 466 3.81 26.16 20.54
CA ARG A 466 3.54 24.93 19.77
C ARG A 466 4.37 23.75 20.29
N TYR A 467 3.95 22.52 19.98
CA TYR A 467 4.78 21.33 20.21
C TYR A 467 5.62 21.00 18.98
N GLU A 468 6.82 20.53 19.26
CA GLU A 468 7.85 20.19 18.28
C GLU A 468 8.41 18.79 18.58
N ILE A 469 8.88 18.10 17.54
CA ILE A 469 9.66 16.87 17.68
C ILE A 469 10.99 17.11 16.98
N ARG A 470 12.06 17.16 17.76
CA ARG A 470 13.37 17.68 17.33
C ARG A 470 14.40 16.55 17.24
N SER A 471 15.34 16.64 16.29
CA SER A 471 16.44 15.68 16.13
C SER A 471 15.92 14.26 15.92
N VAL A 472 15.22 14.07 14.81
CA VAL A 472 14.65 12.79 14.35
C VAL A 472 15.15 12.46 12.95
N ILE A 473 14.85 11.24 12.51
CA ILE A 473 14.93 10.81 11.12
C ILE A 473 13.48 10.55 10.68
N GLY A 474 13.12 11.07 9.51
CA GLY A 474 11.82 10.83 8.88
C GLY A 474 11.75 9.45 8.24
N ALA A 475 10.82 9.25 7.32
CA ALA A 475 10.88 8.07 6.45
C ALA A 475 12.02 8.20 5.42
N ASP A 476 12.44 9.43 5.09
CA ASP A 476 13.65 9.68 4.32
C ASP A 476 14.91 9.64 5.20
N GLU A 477 15.61 8.51 5.16
CA GLU A 477 16.85 8.29 5.92
C GLU A 477 18.09 9.06 5.40
N TYR A 478 17.99 9.82 4.30
CA TYR A 478 19.10 10.67 3.86
C TYR A 478 19.26 11.93 4.70
N HIS A 479 18.20 12.33 5.40
CA HIS A 479 18.16 13.52 6.24
C HIS A 479 18.13 13.13 7.71
N GLU A 480 19.28 13.24 8.37
CA GLU A 480 19.47 12.83 9.75
C GLU A 480 19.39 14.01 10.72
N LEU A 481 18.92 13.75 11.94
CA LEU A 481 18.88 14.73 13.03
C LEU A 481 18.06 16.00 12.72
N VAL A 482 17.10 15.91 11.81
CA VAL A 482 16.23 17.02 11.42
C VAL A 482 15.21 17.36 12.50
N HIS A 483 14.61 18.55 12.39
CA HIS A 483 13.56 19.01 13.28
C HIS A 483 12.21 19.04 12.56
N ASN A 484 11.15 18.70 13.29
CA ASN A 484 9.76 18.84 12.83
C ASN A 484 9.52 18.16 11.48
N ASN A 485 10.02 16.93 11.32
CA ASN A 485 9.73 16.14 10.13
C ASN A 485 8.22 15.95 10.00
N SER A 486 7.67 16.36 8.85
CA SER A 486 6.24 16.40 8.60
C SER A 486 5.60 15.02 8.72
N PHE A 487 6.29 13.96 8.28
CA PHE A 487 5.79 12.59 8.38
C PHE A 487 5.63 12.17 9.85
N THR A 488 6.68 12.31 10.63
CA THR A 488 6.70 12.01 12.06
C THR A 488 5.64 12.82 12.80
N ASN A 489 5.60 14.15 12.63
CA ASN A 489 4.66 14.99 13.37
C ASN A 489 3.21 14.67 13.02
N ARG A 490 2.89 14.45 11.74
CA ARG A 490 1.51 14.14 11.32
C ARG A 490 1.06 12.76 11.79
N ILE A 491 1.91 11.73 11.71
CA ILE A 491 1.54 10.38 12.15
C ILE A 491 1.39 10.32 13.68
N VAL A 492 2.16 11.11 14.44
CA VAL A 492 2.00 11.26 15.89
C VAL A 492 0.68 11.94 16.23
N GLN A 493 0.34 13.04 15.55
CA GLN A 493 -0.94 13.70 15.73
C GLN A 493 -2.10 12.73 15.50
N TRP A 494 -2.07 12.00 14.37
CA TRP A 494 -3.05 10.99 14.02
C TRP A 494 -3.17 9.89 15.09
N HIS A 495 -2.02 9.41 15.58
CA HIS A 495 -1.97 8.35 16.58
C HIS A 495 -2.59 8.78 17.90
N LEU A 496 -2.28 10.00 18.40
CA LEU A 496 -2.87 10.52 19.62
C LEU A 496 -4.40 10.69 19.49
N GLU A 497 -4.90 11.12 18.33
CA GLU A 497 -6.35 11.16 18.04
C GLU A 497 -6.98 9.77 18.15
N LYS A 498 -6.34 8.75 17.55
CA LYS A 498 -6.85 7.38 17.60
C LYS A 498 -6.73 6.75 18.98
N ALA A 499 -5.69 7.08 19.74
CA ALA A 499 -5.54 6.65 21.13
C ALA A 499 -6.72 7.14 22.00
N GLY A 500 -7.13 8.40 21.84
CA GLY A 500 -8.33 8.94 22.50
C GLY A 500 -9.60 8.19 22.10
N ILE A 501 -9.78 7.91 20.81
CA ILE A 501 -10.94 7.15 20.30
C ILE A 501 -10.97 5.72 20.85
N VAL A 502 -9.84 5.01 20.82
CA VAL A 502 -9.73 3.63 21.32
C VAL A 502 -9.99 3.58 22.82
N ASN A 503 -9.42 4.50 23.61
CA ASN A 503 -9.72 4.56 25.05
C ASN A 503 -11.23 4.74 25.29
N ASN A 504 -11.87 5.71 24.62
CA ASN A 504 -13.30 5.93 24.74
C ASN A 504 -14.14 4.71 24.32
N LEU A 505 -13.70 3.99 23.28
CA LEU A 505 -14.34 2.77 22.83
C LEU A 505 -14.25 1.66 23.89
N LEU A 506 -13.09 1.47 24.51
CA LEU A 506 -12.92 0.51 25.61
C LEU A 506 -13.77 0.90 26.82
N ARG A 507 -13.74 2.16 27.25
CA ARG A 507 -14.57 2.63 28.38
C ARG A 507 -16.06 2.37 28.16
N ARG A 508 -16.53 2.50 26.91
CA ARG A 508 -17.93 2.28 26.55
C ARG A 508 -18.28 0.79 26.46
N ASN A 509 -17.44 0.00 25.80
CA ASN A 509 -17.78 -1.37 25.42
C ASN A 509 -17.23 -2.42 26.40
N PHE A 510 -16.13 -2.12 27.10
CA PHE A 510 -15.39 -3.00 28.01
C PHE A 510 -14.88 -2.24 29.26
N PRO A 511 -15.77 -1.66 30.08
CA PRO A 511 -15.40 -0.73 31.15
C PRO A 511 -14.42 -1.31 32.20
N GLU A 512 -14.62 -2.56 32.62
CA GLU A 512 -13.74 -3.22 33.60
C GLU A 512 -12.31 -3.39 33.05
N TYR A 513 -12.21 -3.76 31.76
CA TYR A 513 -10.91 -3.88 31.10
C TYR A 513 -10.25 -2.52 30.92
N ALA A 514 -11.02 -1.50 30.52
CA ALA A 514 -10.53 -0.15 30.40
C ALA A 514 -9.94 0.36 31.72
N GLU A 515 -10.64 0.15 32.84
CA GLU A 515 -10.13 0.51 34.17
C GLU A 515 -8.83 -0.22 34.52
N ALA A 516 -8.76 -1.53 34.30
CA ALA A 516 -7.55 -2.31 34.56
C ALA A 516 -6.36 -1.87 33.69
N LEU A 517 -6.59 -1.61 32.41
CA LEU A 517 -5.55 -1.16 31.48
C LEU A 517 -5.09 0.26 31.81
N GLU A 518 -6.00 1.17 32.16
CA GLU A 518 -5.65 2.53 32.59
C GLU A 518 -4.84 2.52 33.88
N GLN A 519 -5.16 1.65 34.83
CA GLN A 519 -4.36 1.45 36.04
C GLN A 519 -2.96 0.89 35.70
N LYS A 520 -2.89 -0.12 34.81
CA LYS A 520 -1.63 -0.72 34.35
C LYS A 520 -0.72 0.30 33.67
N LEU A 521 -1.28 1.17 32.83
CA LEU A 521 -0.53 2.19 32.08
C LEU A 521 -0.38 3.52 32.84
N HIS A 522 -0.94 3.63 34.05
CA HIS A 522 -1.01 4.89 34.80
C HIS A 522 -1.63 6.04 33.97
N LEU A 523 -2.65 5.74 33.17
CA LEU A 523 -3.26 6.68 32.22
C LEU A 523 -4.26 7.62 32.93
N THR A 524 -3.78 8.78 33.37
CA THR A 524 -4.59 9.80 34.08
C THR A 524 -5.34 10.75 33.13
N ASP A 525 -6.29 11.52 33.67
CA ASP A 525 -6.95 12.60 32.92
C ASP A 525 -5.98 13.70 32.49
N GLU A 526 -4.90 13.91 33.24
CA GLU A 526 -3.86 14.90 32.89
C GLU A 526 -3.13 14.50 31.62
N ILE A 527 -2.76 13.21 31.48
CA ILE A 527 -2.15 12.67 30.27
C ILE A 527 -3.12 12.80 29.08
N ARG A 528 -4.40 12.43 29.26
CA ARG A 528 -5.43 12.57 28.21
C ARG A 528 -5.62 14.03 27.77
N ASN A 529 -5.66 14.97 28.71
CA ASN A 529 -5.77 16.39 28.40
C ASN A 529 -4.52 16.91 27.69
N HIS A 530 -3.35 16.42 28.07
CA HIS A 530 -2.10 16.75 27.41
C HIS A 530 -2.06 16.21 25.97
N TRP A 531 -2.59 15.01 25.69
CA TRP A 531 -2.76 14.52 24.31
C TRP A 531 -3.56 15.50 23.47
N GLN A 532 -4.69 15.99 23.99
CA GLN A 532 -5.52 16.95 23.29
C GLN A 532 -4.78 18.28 23.04
N GLU A 533 -3.95 18.71 23.99
CA GLU A 533 -3.10 19.88 23.81
C GLU A 533 -2.07 19.68 22.69
N ILE A 534 -1.40 18.51 22.67
CA ILE A 534 -0.45 18.15 21.62
C ILE A 534 -1.13 18.10 20.26
N ILE A 535 -2.26 17.39 20.13
CA ILE A 535 -3.01 17.28 18.87
C ILE A 535 -3.31 18.66 18.28
N ASN A 536 -3.69 19.63 19.12
CA ASN A 536 -4.06 20.98 18.69
C ASN A 536 -2.86 21.89 18.38
N LYS A 537 -1.67 21.59 18.92
CA LYS A 537 -0.52 22.50 18.90
C LYS A 537 0.75 21.89 18.28
N ILE A 538 0.77 20.62 17.91
CA ILE A 538 1.92 20.02 17.23
C ILE A 538 2.06 20.66 15.85
N TRP A 539 3.27 21.12 15.54
CA TRP A 539 3.51 21.87 14.32
C TRP A 539 3.83 20.95 13.14
N ILE A 540 3.19 21.20 12.00
CA ILE A 540 3.52 20.55 10.73
C ILE A 540 3.86 21.67 9.74
N PRO A 541 5.09 21.68 9.17
CA PRO A 541 5.50 22.64 8.15
C PRO A 541 4.62 22.57 6.89
N TYR A 542 3.61 23.43 6.79
CA TYR A 542 2.67 23.48 5.67
C TYR A 542 2.40 24.92 5.25
N ASP A 543 2.49 25.17 3.95
CA ASP A 543 2.08 26.42 3.34
C ASP A 543 0.68 26.28 2.71
N PRO A 544 -0.35 26.92 3.29
CA PRO A 544 -1.72 26.85 2.77
C PRO A 544 -1.92 27.58 1.44
N GLU A 545 -1.06 28.54 1.09
CA GLU A 545 -1.18 29.29 -0.17
C GLU A 545 -0.75 28.42 -1.36
N THR A 546 0.43 27.80 -1.25
CA THR A 546 0.96 26.92 -2.30
C THR A 546 0.41 25.49 -2.22
N GLY A 547 0.07 25.01 -1.02
CA GLY A 547 -0.28 23.62 -0.77
C GLY A 547 0.94 22.71 -0.55
N LEU A 548 2.16 23.25 -0.51
CA LEU A 548 3.38 22.49 -0.24
C LEU A 548 3.52 22.18 1.25
N VAL A 549 3.88 20.94 1.54
CA VAL A 549 4.31 20.49 2.86
C VAL A 549 5.84 20.43 2.82
N GLU A 550 6.52 21.11 3.72
CA GLU A 550 7.98 21.01 3.84
C GLU A 550 8.34 19.71 4.56
N GLN A 551 9.31 18.94 4.05
CA GLN A 551 9.66 17.63 4.61
C GLN A 551 10.09 17.72 6.08
N CYS A 552 10.90 18.71 6.41
CA CYS A 552 11.33 19.05 7.76
C CYS A 552 11.72 20.52 7.80
N GLU A 553 11.77 21.11 8.98
CA GLU A 553 12.18 22.51 9.15
C GLU A 553 13.56 22.74 8.52
N GLY A 554 13.64 23.63 7.52
CA GLY A 554 14.89 23.96 6.84
C GLY A 554 15.08 23.31 5.47
N PHE A 555 14.22 22.36 5.08
CA PHE A 555 14.43 21.54 3.87
C PHE A 555 14.44 22.38 2.59
N PHE A 556 13.56 23.38 2.47
CA PHE A 556 13.50 24.20 1.27
C PHE A 556 14.73 25.10 1.09
N GLN A 557 15.57 25.26 2.12
CA GLN A 557 16.82 26.02 2.04
C GLN A 557 18.05 25.15 1.70
N LEU A 558 17.88 23.82 1.58
CA LEU A 558 18.93 22.92 1.11
C LEU A 558 19.21 23.11 -0.39
N ASP A 559 20.38 22.65 -0.83
CA ASP A 559 20.80 22.72 -2.22
C ASP A 559 19.84 21.89 -3.11
N ASP A 560 19.29 22.50 -4.15
CA ASP A 560 18.45 21.78 -5.10
C ASP A 560 19.26 20.74 -5.89
N ILE A 561 18.59 19.69 -6.36
CA ILE A 561 19.23 18.60 -7.08
C ILE A 561 18.36 18.08 -8.21
N ASN A 562 18.99 17.91 -9.38
CA ASN A 562 18.38 17.26 -10.53
C ASN A 562 18.99 15.86 -10.72
N LEU A 563 18.21 14.82 -10.39
CA LEU A 563 18.70 13.44 -10.47
C LEU A 563 19.11 13.03 -11.90
N ALA A 564 18.58 13.69 -12.94
CA ALA A 564 18.96 13.41 -14.32
C ALA A 564 20.45 13.69 -14.60
N ASP A 565 21.09 14.60 -13.85
CA ASP A 565 22.49 14.98 -14.03
C ASP A 565 23.46 13.87 -13.58
N TYR A 566 22.96 12.88 -12.83
CA TYR A 566 23.73 11.75 -12.31
C TYR A 566 23.53 10.47 -13.13
N GLU A 567 22.68 10.48 -14.16
CA GLU A 567 22.37 9.28 -14.93
C GLU A 567 23.31 9.12 -16.16
N PRO A 568 23.72 7.88 -16.51
CA PRO A 568 23.38 6.63 -15.86
C PRO A 568 24.24 6.36 -14.61
N ARG A 569 23.60 6.02 -13.49
CA ARG A 569 24.29 5.54 -12.27
C ARG A 569 23.92 4.10 -11.92
N HIS A 570 24.71 3.53 -11.02
CA HIS A 570 24.59 2.16 -10.51
C HIS A 570 24.66 2.10 -8.98
N LYS A 571 24.55 3.25 -8.31
CA LYS A 571 24.62 3.41 -6.85
C LYS A 571 23.61 4.45 -6.38
N SER A 572 23.27 4.38 -5.11
CA SER A 572 22.38 5.34 -4.46
C SER A 572 23.00 6.74 -4.38
N MET A 573 22.17 7.76 -4.25
CA MET A 573 22.64 9.15 -4.19
C MET A 573 23.47 9.42 -2.93
N GLN A 574 23.14 8.81 -1.79
CA GLN A 574 23.99 8.89 -0.60
C GLN A 574 25.35 8.22 -0.81
N ALA A 575 25.44 7.15 -1.59
CA ALA A 575 26.73 6.55 -1.94
C ALA A 575 27.58 7.44 -2.88
N ILE A 576 26.95 8.36 -3.62
CA ILE A 576 27.62 9.32 -4.52
C ILE A 576 28.02 10.59 -3.76
N LEU A 577 27.10 11.15 -2.96
CA LEU A 577 27.26 12.43 -2.27
C LEU A 577 27.90 12.28 -0.88
N GLY A 578 27.93 11.07 -0.32
CA GLY A 578 28.17 10.84 1.11
C GLY A 578 26.97 11.26 1.97
N ILE A 579 27.02 10.93 3.27
CA ILE A 579 25.95 11.27 4.23
C ILE A 579 25.78 12.78 4.36
N GLU A 580 26.88 13.51 4.56
CA GLU A 580 26.86 14.97 4.67
C GLU A 580 26.44 15.67 3.37
N GLY A 581 26.78 15.07 2.22
CA GLY A 581 26.33 15.59 0.94
C GLY A 581 24.83 15.38 0.75
N ALA A 582 24.32 14.19 1.04
CA ALA A 582 22.88 13.90 0.97
C ALA A 582 22.08 14.82 1.91
N ASN A 583 22.51 15.00 3.16
CA ASN A 583 21.87 15.90 4.14
C ASN A 583 21.81 17.39 3.71
N LYS A 584 22.69 17.83 2.81
CA LYS A 584 22.76 19.21 2.33
C LYS A 584 21.93 19.46 1.06
N HIS A 585 21.44 18.40 0.42
CA HIS A 585 20.68 18.49 -0.83
C HIS A 585 19.26 18.02 -0.64
N GLN A 586 18.34 18.52 -1.47
CA GLN A 586 16.93 18.13 -1.45
C GLN A 586 16.67 16.70 -2.02
N VAL A 587 17.63 15.78 -1.94
CA VAL A 587 17.50 14.40 -2.44
C VAL A 587 16.89 13.48 -1.40
N LEU A 588 15.86 12.73 -1.76
CA LEU A 588 15.21 11.78 -0.86
C LEU A 588 15.65 10.35 -1.18
N LYS A 589 15.84 9.53 -0.16
CA LYS A 589 15.98 8.07 -0.29
C LYS A 589 14.69 7.43 -0.78
N GLN A 590 13.56 7.87 -0.22
CA GLN A 590 12.24 7.26 -0.36
C GLN A 590 11.12 8.26 0.02
N PRO A 591 9.83 7.95 -0.25
CA PRO A 591 8.71 8.80 0.14
C PRO A 591 8.71 9.18 1.64
N ASP A 592 8.65 10.48 1.91
CA ASP A 592 8.42 11.04 3.25
C ASP A 592 7.10 11.84 3.28
N VAL A 593 7.06 13.04 2.71
CA VAL A 593 5.81 13.80 2.52
C VAL A 593 4.79 13.02 1.68
N LEU A 594 5.26 12.36 0.62
CA LEU A 594 4.41 11.50 -0.19
C LEU A 594 3.90 10.27 0.59
N MET A 595 4.63 9.80 1.59
CA MET A 595 4.14 8.74 2.48
C MET A 595 2.96 9.22 3.33
N ILE A 596 2.98 10.46 3.82
CA ILE A 596 1.83 11.04 4.55
C ILE A 596 0.60 11.08 3.65
N LEU A 597 0.75 11.59 2.42
CA LEU A 597 -0.35 11.69 1.46
C LEU A 597 -0.90 10.31 1.12
N TYR A 598 -0.05 9.28 1.11
CA TYR A 598 -0.48 7.90 0.94
C TYR A 598 -1.27 7.37 2.15
N LEU A 599 -0.70 7.42 3.36
CA LEU A 599 -1.33 6.88 4.57
C LEU A 599 -2.61 7.64 4.98
N MET A 600 -2.69 8.92 4.64
CA MET A 600 -3.84 9.79 4.97
C MET A 600 -4.83 9.94 3.81
N ARG A 601 -4.70 9.17 2.72
CA ARG A 601 -5.54 9.32 1.52
C ARG A 601 -7.04 9.11 1.74
N GLU A 602 -7.41 8.40 2.79
CA GLU A 602 -8.81 8.15 3.17
C GLU A 602 -9.31 9.11 4.25
N SER A 603 -8.43 9.96 4.78
CA SER A 603 -8.82 10.95 5.76
C SER A 603 -9.46 12.15 5.07
N ALA A 604 -10.55 12.66 5.65
CA ALA A 604 -11.08 13.97 5.30
C ALA A 604 -10.23 15.12 5.87
N GLU A 605 -9.25 14.79 6.71
CA GLU A 605 -8.35 15.73 7.36
C GLU A 605 -7.08 15.95 6.52
N PHE A 606 -6.42 17.08 6.78
CA PHE A 606 -5.11 17.41 6.25
C PHE A 606 -4.11 16.23 6.38
N PRO A 607 -3.23 15.97 5.38
CA PRO A 607 -2.94 16.82 4.21
C PRO A 607 -3.64 16.45 2.89
N TYR A 608 -4.50 15.44 2.87
CA TYR A 608 -4.93 14.89 1.58
C TYR A 608 -5.98 15.75 0.87
N SER A 609 -5.62 16.22 -0.32
CA SER A 609 -6.53 16.67 -1.35
C SER A 609 -5.87 16.41 -2.70
N ARG A 610 -6.64 16.28 -3.79
CA ARG A 610 -6.04 16.08 -5.13
C ARG A 610 -5.06 17.20 -5.50
N LYS A 611 -5.39 18.45 -5.15
CA LYS A 611 -4.51 19.61 -5.32
C LYS A 611 -3.20 19.45 -4.54
N ASN A 612 -3.27 19.16 -3.24
CA ASN A 612 -2.08 19.00 -2.40
C ASN A 612 -1.24 17.81 -2.87
N LEU A 613 -1.87 16.70 -3.26
CA LEU A 613 -1.17 15.55 -3.82
C LEU A 613 -0.39 15.94 -5.08
N GLU A 614 -1.02 16.65 -6.01
CA GLU A 614 -0.36 17.05 -7.25
C GLU A 614 0.81 18.02 -7.02
N VAL A 615 0.62 19.02 -6.15
CA VAL A 615 1.66 20.00 -5.80
C VAL A 615 2.86 19.31 -5.17
N ASN A 616 2.65 18.47 -4.15
CA ASN A 616 3.73 17.76 -3.47
C ASN A 616 4.35 16.66 -4.34
N TRP A 617 3.57 15.99 -5.20
CA TRP A 617 4.10 15.05 -6.19
C TRP A 617 5.09 15.73 -7.13
N ASN A 618 4.69 16.88 -7.70
CA ASN A 618 5.53 17.60 -8.65
C ASN A 618 6.84 18.10 -8.00
N TYR A 619 6.83 18.33 -6.68
CA TYR A 619 8.02 18.74 -5.93
C TYR A 619 8.91 17.54 -5.54
N TYR A 620 8.36 16.51 -4.89
CA TYR A 620 9.13 15.45 -4.25
C TYR A 620 9.44 14.25 -5.17
N ALA A 621 8.55 13.89 -6.10
CA ALA A 621 8.78 12.72 -6.96
C ALA A 621 10.03 12.85 -7.87
N PRO A 622 10.36 14.04 -8.44
CA PRO A 622 11.61 14.22 -9.19
C PRO A 622 12.89 14.18 -8.33
N ARG A 623 12.76 14.42 -7.02
CA ARG A 623 13.85 14.48 -6.04
C ARG A 623 14.11 13.16 -5.31
N THR A 624 13.26 12.15 -5.52
CA THR A 624 13.41 10.85 -4.87
C THR A 624 14.33 9.93 -5.67
N ASP A 625 15.36 9.36 -5.02
CA ASP A 625 16.21 8.28 -5.53
C ASP A 625 15.39 6.98 -5.68
N ILE A 626 14.57 6.97 -6.71
CA ILE A 626 13.54 5.95 -6.95
C ILE A 626 14.11 4.59 -7.33
N THR A 627 15.37 4.53 -7.80
CA THR A 627 15.97 3.29 -8.31
C THR A 627 16.87 2.64 -7.29
N TYR A 628 17.79 3.39 -6.69
CA TYR A 628 18.84 2.82 -5.83
C TYR A 628 18.69 3.24 -4.37
N GLY A 629 17.84 4.22 -4.06
CA GLY A 629 17.54 4.67 -2.69
C GLY A 629 16.92 3.55 -1.87
N SER A 630 15.62 3.33 -2.03
CA SER A 630 14.91 2.26 -1.32
C SER A 630 13.95 1.49 -2.22
N SER A 631 13.89 0.17 -2.02
CA SER A 631 12.90 -0.69 -2.70
C SER A 631 11.46 -0.36 -2.32
N LEU A 632 11.23 0.36 -1.21
CA LEU A 632 9.90 0.78 -0.74
C LEU A 632 9.27 1.83 -1.67
N ALA A 633 10.10 2.63 -2.35
CA ALA A 633 9.67 3.85 -3.01
C ALA A 633 8.79 3.66 -4.27
N PRO A 634 9.11 2.74 -5.22
CA PRO A 634 8.41 2.69 -6.49
C PRO A 634 6.93 2.29 -6.36
N ALA A 635 6.60 1.38 -5.44
CA ALA A 635 5.22 0.95 -5.22
C ALA A 635 4.32 2.10 -4.75
N ILE A 636 4.77 2.90 -3.78
CA ILE A 636 4.03 4.08 -3.30
C ILE A 636 3.89 5.12 -4.40
N HIS A 637 4.96 5.35 -5.18
CA HIS A 637 4.89 6.24 -6.34
C HIS A 637 3.89 5.73 -7.39
N ALA A 638 3.76 4.42 -7.58
CA ALA A 638 2.79 3.84 -8.50
C ALA A 638 1.35 4.14 -8.05
N ILE A 639 1.06 4.00 -6.76
CA ILE A 639 -0.26 4.29 -6.18
C ILE A 639 -0.62 5.77 -6.38
N LEU A 640 0.26 6.67 -5.94
CA LEU A 640 -0.01 8.12 -6.00
C LEU A 640 -0.07 8.64 -7.44
N ALA A 641 0.73 8.08 -8.36
CA ALA A 641 0.60 8.38 -9.78
C ALA A 641 -0.74 7.92 -10.35
N ALA A 642 -1.27 6.77 -9.90
CA ALA A 642 -2.59 6.29 -10.31
C ALA A 642 -3.70 7.24 -9.82
N ASP A 643 -3.66 7.68 -8.57
CA ASP A 643 -4.60 8.67 -8.00
C ASP A 643 -4.61 10.01 -8.77
N LEU A 644 -3.45 10.40 -9.32
CA LEU A 644 -3.30 11.60 -10.16
C LEU A 644 -3.74 11.39 -11.62
N GLY A 645 -4.16 10.18 -12.00
CA GLY A 645 -4.46 9.82 -13.40
C GLY A 645 -3.22 9.71 -14.29
N LYS A 646 -2.01 9.66 -13.72
CA LYS A 646 -0.72 9.52 -14.43
C LYS A 646 -0.43 8.04 -14.71
N THR A 647 -1.36 7.35 -15.37
CA THR A 647 -1.39 5.88 -15.46
C THR A 647 -0.13 5.24 -16.07
N GLN A 648 0.47 5.86 -17.10
CA GLN A 648 1.72 5.36 -17.67
C GLN A 648 2.87 5.41 -16.66
N LYS A 649 2.97 6.51 -15.91
CA LYS A 649 3.98 6.66 -14.86
C LYS A 649 3.75 5.71 -13.70
N ALA A 650 2.48 5.48 -13.35
CA ALA A 650 2.10 4.48 -12.37
C ALA A 650 2.59 3.09 -12.77
N TYR A 651 2.36 2.69 -14.02
CA TYR A 651 2.81 1.39 -14.54
C TYR A 651 4.34 1.25 -14.57
N GLU A 652 5.07 2.28 -14.98
CA GLU A 652 6.54 2.28 -14.93
C GLU A 652 7.08 2.01 -13.51
N ARG A 653 6.53 2.71 -12.51
CA ARG A 653 6.94 2.58 -11.11
C ARG A 653 6.50 1.25 -10.51
N PHE A 654 5.33 0.77 -10.89
CA PHE A 654 4.84 -0.56 -10.50
C PHE A 654 5.77 -1.66 -11.01
N MET A 655 6.13 -1.65 -12.31
CA MET A 655 7.04 -2.67 -12.85
C MET A 655 8.43 -2.59 -12.25
N GLN A 656 8.89 -1.38 -11.89
CA GLN A 656 10.14 -1.20 -11.15
C GLN A 656 10.12 -1.87 -9.76
N ALA A 657 9.00 -1.79 -9.03
CA ALA A 657 8.82 -2.53 -7.77
C ALA A 657 8.68 -4.04 -7.99
N ALA A 658 7.83 -4.44 -8.95
CA ALA A 658 7.48 -5.85 -9.18
C ALA A 658 8.66 -6.69 -9.68
N MET A 659 9.59 -6.07 -10.41
CA MET A 659 10.77 -6.73 -10.96
C MET A 659 12.05 -6.54 -10.13
N VAL A 660 11.98 -5.92 -8.94
CA VAL A 660 13.17 -5.52 -8.17
C VAL A 660 14.13 -6.68 -7.91
N ASP A 661 13.59 -7.85 -7.54
CA ASP A 661 14.37 -9.07 -7.28
C ASP A 661 14.60 -9.89 -8.56
N LEU A 662 13.56 -10.05 -9.40
CA LEU A 662 13.61 -10.87 -10.62
C LEU A 662 14.66 -10.37 -11.64
N GLU A 663 14.80 -9.05 -11.76
CA GLU A 663 15.78 -8.38 -12.63
C GLU A 663 17.00 -7.85 -11.86
N ASP A 664 17.05 -8.05 -10.54
CA ASP A 664 18.13 -7.55 -9.67
C ASP A 664 18.42 -6.06 -9.91
N ILE A 665 17.37 -5.24 -9.98
CA ILE A 665 17.41 -3.83 -10.40
C ILE A 665 18.38 -3.03 -9.52
N ARG A 666 18.44 -3.37 -8.22
CA ARG A 666 19.29 -2.71 -7.23
C ARG A 666 20.68 -3.35 -7.07
N GLY A 667 20.93 -4.51 -7.68
CA GLY A 667 22.20 -5.24 -7.60
C GLY A 667 22.45 -5.93 -6.25
N ASN A 668 21.42 -6.10 -5.43
CA ASN A 668 21.52 -6.69 -4.09
C ASN A 668 20.46 -7.78 -3.82
N ALA A 669 19.87 -8.38 -4.85
CA ALA A 669 18.94 -9.50 -4.69
C ALA A 669 19.60 -10.72 -4.01
N ASN A 670 20.93 -10.84 -4.05
CA ASN A 670 21.67 -11.87 -3.32
C ASN A 670 21.50 -11.81 -1.79
N GLU A 671 21.10 -10.65 -1.24
CA GLU A 671 20.89 -10.48 0.21
C GLU A 671 19.56 -11.05 0.71
N GLY A 672 18.61 -11.29 -0.21
CA GLY A 672 17.25 -11.73 0.10
C GLY A 672 16.19 -10.87 -0.60
N ILE A 673 14.99 -11.43 -0.71
CA ILE A 673 13.78 -10.82 -1.29
C ILE A 673 13.42 -9.53 -0.56
N HIS A 674 13.08 -8.48 -1.30
CA HIS A 674 12.66 -7.21 -0.71
C HIS A 674 11.21 -7.27 -0.23
N GLY A 675 10.97 -7.71 1.01
CA GLY A 675 9.63 -7.94 1.56
C GLY A 675 8.70 -6.72 1.47
N ALA A 676 9.19 -5.53 1.78
CA ALA A 676 8.40 -4.31 1.65
C ALA A 676 8.04 -3.97 0.19
N SER A 677 8.92 -4.24 -0.77
CA SER A 677 8.59 -4.09 -2.19
C SER A 677 7.49 -5.06 -2.60
N ALA A 678 7.59 -6.33 -2.18
CA ALA A 678 6.59 -7.35 -2.47
C ALA A 678 5.20 -6.98 -1.90
N GLY A 679 5.15 -6.47 -0.66
CA GLY A 679 3.92 -5.96 -0.06
C GLY A 679 3.40 -4.69 -0.77
N GLY A 680 4.30 -3.79 -1.15
CA GLY A 680 3.99 -2.60 -1.93
C GLY A 680 3.41 -2.92 -3.32
N VAL A 681 3.86 -3.99 -3.98
CA VAL A 681 3.33 -4.44 -5.28
C VAL A 681 1.84 -4.80 -5.15
N TRP A 682 1.45 -5.54 -4.11
CA TRP A 682 0.04 -5.82 -3.85
C TRP A 682 -0.77 -4.53 -3.65
N GLN A 683 -0.24 -3.59 -2.85
CA GLN A 683 -0.88 -2.30 -2.60
C GLN A 683 -1.00 -1.45 -3.88
N ALA A 684 0.01 -1.46 -4.76
CA ALA A 684 -0.03 -0.77 -6.04
C ALA A 684 -1.13 -1.32 -6.96
N VAL A 685 -1.31 -2.64 -6.97
CA VAL A 685 -2.37 -3.27 -7.75
C VAL A 685 -3.75 -2.97 -7.19
N VAL A 686 -3.97 -3.22 -5.90
CA VAL A 686 -5.29 -3.12 -5.28
C VAL A 686 -5.68 -1.67 -5.05
N PHE A 687 -4.79 -0.89 -4.44
CA PHE A 687 -5.09 0.47 -4.06
C PHE A 687 -4.74 1.52 -5.12
N GLY A 688 -3.78 1.25 -6.00
CA GLY A 688 -3.44 2.14 -7.11
C GLY A 688 -4.33 1.87 -8.33
N PHE A 689 -4.08 0.76 -9.02
CA PHE A 689 -4.80 0.42 -10.27
C PHE A 689 -6.25 -0.01 -10.04
N GLY A 690 -6.53 -0.75 -8.98
CA GLY A 690 -7.89 -1.04 -8.56
C GLY A 690 -8.60 0.18 -7.95
N GLY A 691 -7.82 1.16 -7.47
CA GLY A 691 -8.32 2.38 -6.84
C GLY A 691 -9.26 2.10 -5.67
N ILE A 692 -8.98 1.04 -4.90
CA ILE A 692 -9.82 0.67 -3.77
C ILE A 692 -9.73 1.74 -2.67
N GLN A 693 -10.90 2.23 -2.26
CA GLN A 693 -11.08 3.13 -1.14
C GLN A 693 -12.10 2.55 -0.14
N PHE A 694 -11.87 2.74 1.16
CA PHE A 694 -12.76 2.22 2.19
C PHE A 694 -13.78 3.27 2.64
N THR A 695 -15.05 3.04 2.28
CA THR A 695 -16.18 3.79 2.88
C THR A 695 -16.55 3.24 4.26
N ASN A 696 -17.45 3.90 4.98
CA ASN A 696 -17.92 3.40 6.28
C ASN A 696 -18.56 2.01 6.23
N ASN A 697 -19.04 1.57 5.06
CA ASN A 697 -19.81 0.32 4.93
C ASN A 697 -19.08 -0.76 4.13
N GLN A 698 -18.30 -0.41 3.10
CA GLN A 698 -17.64 -1.38 2.21
C GLN A 698 -16.46 -0.77 1.43
N PRO A 699 -15.53 -1.62 0.94
CA PRO A 699 -14.55 -1.22 -0.08
C PRO A 699 -15.23 -0.89 -1.41
N VAL A 700 -14.77 0.17 -2.09
CA VAL A 700 -15.28 0.63 -3.39
C VAL A 700 -14.10 0.84 -4.34
N ALA A 701 -14.27 0.49 -5.62
CA ALA A 701 -13.23 0.60 -6.64
C ALA A 701 -13.38 1.86 -7.51
N HIS A 702 -12.25 2.54 -7.74
CA HIS A 702 -12.10 3.64 -8.70
C HIS A 702 -10.95 3.30 -9.67
N PRO A 703 -11.16 2.40 -10.65
CA PRO A 703 -10.08 1.77 -11.39
C PRO A 703 -9.27 2.75 -12.28
N HIS A 704 -7.96 2.57 -12.27
CA HIS A 704 -6.97 3.31 -13.07
C HIS A 704 -6.14 2.36 -13.96
N LEU A 705 -6.78 1.41 -14.64
CA LEU A 705 -6.08 0.33 -15.36
C LEU A 705 -5.13 0.86 -16.45
N PRO A 706 -3.86 0.38 -16.51
CA PRO A 706 -2.92 0.78 -17.54
C PRO A 706 -3.34 0.26 -18.92
N PRO A 707 -2.84 0.87 -20.02
CA PRO A 707 -3.28 0.49 -21.36
C PRO A 707 -3.08 -0.98 -21.72
N GLY A 708 -2.11 -1.67 -21.13
CA GLY A 708 -1.87 -3.09 -21.38
C GLY A 708 -2.90 -4.01 -20.70
N TRP A 709 -3.56 -3.57 -19.63
CA TRP A 709 -4.43 -4.45 -18.84
C TRP A 709 -5.87 -4.38 -19.36
N THR A 710 -6.39 -5.53 -19.78
CA THR A 710 -7.79 -5.66 -20.23
C THR A 710 -8.74 -5.99 -19.09
N ARG A 711 -8.23 -6.64 -18.04
CA ARG A 711 -8.98 -7.04 -16.86
C ARG A 711 -8.06 -7.12 -15.65
N LEU A 712 -8.56 -6.69 -14.50
CA LEU A 712 -7.97 -6.89 -13.19
C LEU A 712 -9.03 -7.50 -12.27
N LYS A 713 -8.78 -8.70 -11.76
CA LYS A 713 -9.70 -9.39 -10.85
C LYS A 713 -9.00 -9.81 -9.57
N PHE A 714 -9.62 -9.50 -8.45
CA PHE A 714 -9.15 -9.86 -7.10
C PHE A 714 -10.34 -9.84 -6.14
N LYS A 715 -10.10 -10.22 -4.89
CA LYS A 715 -11.11 -10.08 -3.82
C LYS A 715 -10.47 -9.62 -2.52
N LEU A 716 -11.27 -9.02 -1.65
CA LEU A 716 -10.84 -8.48 -0.36
C LEU A 716 -11.76 -8.95 0.75
N TYR A 717 -11.19 -9.25 1.91
CA TYR A 717 -11.89 -9.48 3.15
C TYR A 717 -12.14 -8.15 3.87
N TRP A 718 -13.39 -7.89 4.24
CA TRP A 718 -13.80 -6.71 4.99
C TRP A 718 -14.98 -7.06 5.90
N ARG A 719 -14.85 -6.82 7.20
CA ARG A 719 -15.88 -6.96 8.23
C ARG A 719 -16.62 -8.31 8.15
N GLY A 720 -15.87 -9.41 8.07
CA GLY A 720 -16.45 -10.75 8.03
C GLY A 720 -16.90 -11.24 6.65
N LYS A 721 -16.69 -10.46 5.58
CA LYS A 721 -17.21 -10.76 4.24
C LYS A 721 -16.14 -10.63 3.16
N TRP A 722 -16.25 -11.48 2.14
CA TRP A 722 -15.47 -11.37 0.92
C TRP A 722 -16.18 -10.44 -0.09
N HIS A 723 -15.40 -9.54 -0.69
CA HIS A 723 -15.82 -8.63 -1.75
C HIS A 723 -15.01 -8.93 -3.01
N ASP A 724 -15.68 -9.39 -4.07
CA ASP A 724 -15.06 -9.65 -5.37
C ASP A 724 -15.05 -8.38 -6.23
N PHE A 725 -13.91 -8.12 -6.87
CA PHE A 725 -13.72 -7.04 -7.82
C PHE A 725 -13.32 -7.62 -9.17
N ASP A 726 -14.09 -7.30 -10.20
CA ASP A 726 -13.84 -7.73 -11.58
C ASP A 726 -13.84 -6.49 -12.48
N LEU A 727 -12.67 -5.88 -12.60
CA LEU A 727 -12.48 -4.58 -13.20
C LEU A 727 -12.04 -4.78 -14.64
N HIS A 728 -12.87 -4.34 -15.59
CA HIS A 728 -12.54 -4.39 -17.01
C HIS A 728 -12.12 -3.02 -17.49
N ARG A 729 -11.15 -2.99 -18.39
CA ARG A 729 -10.89 -1.78 -19.17
C ARG A 729 -12.07 -1.61 -20.12
N GLU A 730 -12.80 -0.50 -19.99
CA GLU A 730 -13.82 -0.16 -20.97
C GLU A 730 -13.17 -0.15 -22.36
N LYS A 731 -13.64 -1.01 -23.27
CA LYS A 731 -13.15 -1.02 -24.65
C LYS A 731 -13.35 0.37 -25.21
N GLY A 732 -12.25 1.02 -25.56
CA GLY A 732 -12.27 2.25 -26.33
C GLY A 732 -12.94 2.02 -27.69
N THR A 733 -14.26 2.07 -27.75
CA THR A 733 -14.84 3.06 -28.64
C THR A 733 -14.39 4.39 -28.07
N GLY A 734 -13.83 5.29 -28.88
CA GLY A 734 -13.57 6.68 -28.48
C GLY A 734 -14.87 7.41 -28.10
N LYS A 735 -15.40 7.03 -26.95
CA LYS A 735 -16.47 7.63 -26.16
C LYS A 735 -15.96 7.53 -24.73
N THR A 736 -14.91 8.29 -24.43
CA THR A 736 -14.99 9.06 -23.19
C THR A 736 -16.38 9.71 -23.24
N SER A 737 -17.30 9.23 -22.40
CA SER A 737 -18.52 9.97 -22.10
C SER A 737 -18.06 11.22 -21.35
N ALA A 738 -17.50 12.16 -22.11
CA ALA A 738 -16.92 13.39 -21.61
C ALA A 738 -17.98 14.30 -20.98
N THR A 739 -19.26 13.92 -21.06
CA THR A 739 -20.36 14.47 -20.28
C THR A 739 -21.44 13.43 -20.03
N ASN A 740 -21.32 12.67 -18.92
CA ASN A 740 -22.45 11.92 -18.38
C ASN A 740 -23.43 12.87 -17.66
N ILE A 741 -23.87 13.93 -18.35
CA ILE A 741 -24.86 14.86 -17.81
C ILE A 741 -26.23 14.20 -17.95
N GLN A 742 -26.94 14.08 -16.84
CA GLN A 742 -28.28 13.49 -16.74
C GLN A 742 -29.31 14.47 -16.18
N GLY A 743 -28.85 15.61 -15.64
CA GLY A 743 -29.70 16.64 -15.05
C GLY A 743 -29.32 18.05 -15.50
N VAL A 744 -30.32 18.91 -15.68
CA VAL A 744 -30.14 20.34 -15.98
C VAL A 744 -30.90 21.16 -14.95
N ILE A 745 -30.23 22.14 -14.35
CA ILE A 745 -30.79 23.04 -13.35
C ILE A 745 -30.75 24.45 -13.91
N PHE A 746 -31.91 25.10 -14.04
CA PHE A 746 -31.99 26.48 -14.53
C PHE A 746 -32.20 27.44 -13.36
N ASP A 747 -31.47 28.55 -13.34
CA ASP A 747 -31.98 29.74 -12.65
C ASP A 747 -33.23 30.27 -13.37
N LEU A 748 -34.04 31.05 -12.65
CA LEU A 748 -35.28 31.59 -13.19
C LEU A 748 -35.05 32.96 -13.85
N ASP A 749 -34.46 33.89 -13.10
CA ASP A 749 -34.40 35.31 -13.41
C ASP A 749 -33.25 35.55 -14.40
N GLY A 750 -33.58 36.03 -15.59
CA GLY A 750 -32.68 36.31 -16.71
C GLY A 750 -32.04 35.08 -17.38
N VAL A 751 -32.48 33.87 -17.01
CA VAL A 751 -32.22 32.63 -17.75
C VAL A 751 -33.48 32.12 -18.47
N LEU A 752 -34.59 31.93 -17.76
CA LEU A 752 -35.86 31.48 -18.35
C LEU A 752 -36.83 32.63 -18.63
N THR A 753 -36.80 33.70 -17.85
CA THR A 753 -37.65 34.89 -18.01
C THR A 753 -36.92 36.14 -17.54
N ASP A 754 -37.20 37.33 -18.10
CA ASP A 754 -36.57 38.59 -17.67
C ASP A 754 -37.32 39.25 -16.51
N THR A 755 -37.51 38.51 -15.41
CA THR A 755 -38.16 39.03 -14.19
C THR A 755 -37.21 39.84 -13.31
N ALA A 756 -35.94 39.95 -13.70
CA ALA A 756 -34.94 40.81 -13.05
C ALA A 756 -35.36 42.29 -13.09
N GLU A 757 -36.05 42.73 -14.14
CA GLU A 757 -36.59 44.10 -14.24
C GLU A 757 -37.68 44.37 -13.19
N TYR A 758 -38.53 43.39 -12.87
CA TYR A 758 -39.54 43.53 -11.81
C TYR A 758 -38.90 43.57 -10.42
N HIS A 759 -37.80 42.83 -10.22
CA HIS A 759 -37.01 42.96 -9.00
C HIS A 759 -36.44 44.38 -8.85
N TYR A 760 -35.90 44.95 -9.93
CA TYR A 760 -35.41 46.33 -9.93
C TYR A 760 -36.53 47.34 -9.61
N GLN A 761 -37.67 47.26 -10.28
CA GLN A 761 -38.80 48.18 -10.06
C GLN A 761 -39.33 48.12 -8.62
N ALA A 762 -39.43 46.91 -8.05
CA ALA A 762 -39.84 46.74 -6.66
C ALA A 762 -38.81 47.32 -5.67
N TRP A 763 -37.51 47.16 -5.93
CA TRP A 763 -36.45 47.79 -5.12
C TRP A 763 -36.42 49.30 -5.28
N GLN A 764 -36.61 49.82 -6.49
CA GLN A 764 -36.65 51.26 -6.77
C GLN A 764 -37.82 51.92 -6.05
N ARG A 765 -39.02 51.32 -6.13
CA ARG A 765 -40.21 51.83 -5.42
C ARG A 765 -39.98 51.87 -3.90
N LEU A 766 -39.42 50.81 -3.32
CA LEU A 766 -39.08 50.79 -1.90
C LEU A 766 -38.02 51.86 -1.57
N ALA A 767 -36.97 51.99 -2.38
CA ALA A 767 -35.91 52.96 -2.16
C ALA A 767 -36.42 54.41 -2.24
N ASP A 768 -37.29 54.72 -3.20
CA ASP A 768 -37.91 56.05 -3.36
C ASP A 768 -38.77 56.41 -2.15
N GLU A 769 -39.56 55.46 -1.63
CA GLU A 769 -40.39 55.65 -0.43
C GLU A 769 -39.54 55.87 0.84
N GLU A 770 -38.35 55.25 0.91
CA GLU A 770 -37.42 55.34 2.04
C GLU A 770 -36.37 56.47 1.86
N GLY A 771 -36.47 57.25 0.78
CA GLY A 771 -35.53 58.32 0.45
C GLY A 771 -34.08 57.81 0.30
N ILE A 772 -33.90 56.62 -0.26
CA ILE A 772 -32.61 55.99 -0.55
C ILE A 772 -32.31 56.17 -2.04
N LEU A 773 -31.11 56.67 -2.35
CA LEU A 773 -30.66 56.73 -3.74
C LEU A 773 -30.36 55.30 -4.23
N PHE A 774 -31.23 54.78 -5.10
CA PHE A 774 -31.03 53.50 -5.78
C PHE A 774 -31.01 53.72 -7.28
N SER A 775 -30.03 53.11 -7.96
CA SER A 775 -29.83 53.24 -9.39
C SER A 775 -29.78 51.86 -10.03
N ARG A 776 -30.00 51.79 -11.35
CA ARG A 776 -29.85 50.56 -12.13
C ARG A 776 -28.45 49.95 -11.97
N GLN A 777 -27.42 50.78 -11.90
CA GLN A 777 -26.04 50.33 -11.67
C GLN A 777 -25.89 49.66 -10.29
N ALA A 778 -26.56 50.18 -9.25
CA ALA A 778 -26.55 49.56 -7.93
C ALA A 778 -27.32 48.23 -7.89
N ASN A 779 -28.35 48.07 -8.73
CA ASN A 779 -29.13 46.84 -8.84
C ASN A 779 -28.32 45.65 -9.37
N GLU A 780 -27.32 45.88 -10.22
CA GLU A 780 -26.46 44.81 -10.75
C GLU A 780 -25.76 44.03 -9.63
N ALA A 781 -25.40 44.68 -8.53
CA ALA A 781 -24.77 44.04 -7.36
C ALA A 781 -25.75 43.16 -6.55
N LEU A 782 -27.06 43.21 -6.85
CA LEU A 782 -28.10 42.47 -6.15
C LEU A 782 -28.54 41.20 -6.89
N ARG A 783 -27.97 40.95 -8.07
CA ARG A 783 -28.37 39.85 -8.95
C ARG A 783 -27.96 38.50 -8.36
N GLY A 784 -28.90 37.57 -8.28
CA GLY A 784 -28.65 36.21 -7.79
C GLY A 784 -28.45 36.07 -6.27
N ILE A 785 -28.58 37.13 -5.46
CA ILE A 785 -28.49 37.05 -3.99
C ILE A 785 -29.85 37.19 -3.31
N SER A 786 -29.95 36.75 -2.04
CA SER A 786 -31.23 36.74 -1.32
C SER A 786 -31.81 38.13 -1.03
N ARG A 787 -33.15 38.22 -0.91
CA ARG A 787 -33.88 39.46 -0.59
C ARG A 787 -33.33 40.21 0.62
N ARG A 788 -32.97 39.49 1.70
CA ARG A 788 -32.41 40.09 2.91
C ARG A 788 -31.02 40.68 2.62
N ALA A 789 -30.15 39.93 1.95
CA ALA A 789 -28.84 40.41 1.56
C ALA A 789 -28.93 41.64 0.64
N SER A 790 -29.86 41.63 -0.33
CA SER A 790 -30.12 42.77 -1.20
C SER A 790 -30.55 44.02 -0.41
N LEU A 791 -31.48 43.87 0.54
CA LEU A 791 -31.93 44.99 1.38
C LEU A 791 -30.78 45.56 2.21
N MET A 792 -29.92 44.71 2.79
CA MET A 792 -28.76 45.15 3.57
C MET A 792 -27.78 45.98 2.73
N LEU A 793 -27.61 45.65 1.44
CA LEU A 793 -26.79 46.45 0.52
C LEU A 793 -27.44 47.79 0.17
N ILE A 794 -28.77 47.82 0.00
CA ILE A 794 -29.52 49.04 -0.33
C ILE A 794 -29.51 50.04 0.84
N ILE A 795 -29.75 49.58 2.08
CA ILE A 795 -29.79 50.46 3.25
C ILE A 795 -28.39 50.91 3.70
N GLY A 796 -27.34 50.17 3.33
CA GLY A 796 -25.95 50.47 3.65
C GLY A 796 -25.73 50.64 5.15
N ASN A 797 -25.23 51.82 5.56
CA ASN A 797 -24.93 52.13 6.96
C ASN A 797 -26.12 52.69 7.76
N ARG A 798 -27.32 52.83 7.15
CA ARG A 798 -28.51 53.29 7.86
C ARG A 798 -28.95 52.24 8.88
N ARG A 799 -29.35 52.68 10.07
CA ARG A 799 -29.78 51.79 11.15
C ARG A 799 -31.30 51.68 11.18
N TYR A 800 -31.79 50.46 10.95
CA TYR A 800 -33.19 50.08 11.09
C TYR A 800 -33.28 48.96 12.14
N SER A 801 -34.40 48.86 12.88
CA SER A 801 -34.65 47.70 13.73
C SER A 801 -34.93 46.46 12.88
N ASP A 802 -34.78 45.26 13.45
CA ASP A 802 -35.14 44.01 12.77
C ASP A 802 -36.61 43.99 12.32
N THR A 803 -37.51 44.64 13.07
CA THR A 803 -38.92 44.79 12.71
C THR A 803 -39.13 45.67 11.47
N GLN A 804 -38.36 46.76 11.34
CA GLN A 804 -38.40 47.62 10.15
C GLN A 804 -37.79 46.91 8.93
N ILE A 805 -36.69 46.18 9.12
CA ILE A 805 -36.07 45.38 8.06
C ILE A 805 -37.06 44.32 7.54
N GLN A 806 -37.80 43.66 8.44
CA GLN A 806 -38.82 42.68 8.06
C GLN A 806 -39.97 43.33 7.29
N GLU A 807 -40.49 44.47 7.76
CA GLU A 807 -41.58 45.21 7.10
C GLU A 807 -41.18 45.72 5.70
N MET A 808 -39.95 46.23 5.53
CA MET A 808 -39.42 46.63 4.21
C MET A 808 -39.29 45.43 3.25
N MET A 809 -38.87 44.26 3.75
CA MET A 809 -38.81 43.03 2.94
C MET A 809 -40.20 42.54 2.51
N GLU A 810 -41.21 42.73 3.35
CA GLU A 810 -42.61 42.42 3.05
C GLU A 810 -43.18 43.38 2.01
N ARG A 811 -43.03 44.71 2.20
CA ARG A 811 -43.44 45.71 1.19
C ARG A 811 -42.81 45.48 -0.17
N LYS A 812 -41.50 45.23 -0.21
CA LYS A 812 -40.81 44.91 -1.48
C LYS A 812 -41.37 43.63 -2.11
N ASN A 813 -41.72 42.64 -1.30
CA ASN A 813 -42.35 41.42 -1.80
C ASN A 813 -43.72 41.72 -2.41
N ASP A 814 -44.54 42.52 -1.75
CA ASP A 814 -45.88 42.88 -2.23
C ASP A 814 -45.81 43.64 -3.56
N TYR A 815 -44.87 44.59 -3.69
CA TYR A 815 -44.63 45.29 -4.96
C TYR A 815 -44.21 44.33 -6.08
N TYR A 816 -43.37 43.35 -5.75
CA TYR A 816 -42.95 42.34 -6.71
C TYR A 816 -44.10 41.40 -7.08
N VAL A 817 -44.92 40.98 -6.11
CA VAL A 817 -46.10 40.14 -6.34
C VAL A 817 -47.09 40.84 -7.28
N GLU A 818 -47.35 42.13 -7.05
CA GLU A 818 -48.17 42.99 -7.93
C GLU A 818 -47.63 43.00 -9.38
N LEU A 819 -46.31 43.12 -9.55
CA LEU A 819 -45.68 43.16 -10.87
C LEU A 819 -45.76 41.81 -11.61
N ILE A 820 -45.57 40.69 -10.90
CA ILE A 820 -45.60 39.35 -11.51
C ILE A 820 -47.02 38.87 -11.85
N GLU A 821 -48.08 39.56 -11.39
CA GLU A 821 -49.46 39.22 -11.78
C GLU A 821 -49.67 39.28 -13.29
N ASN A 822 -48.94 40.18 -13.97
CA ASN A 822 -49.00 40.39 -15.41
C ASN A 822 -48.11 39.44 -16.23
N ILE A 823 -47.41 38.49 -15.59
CA ILE A 823 -46.62 37.49 -16.31
C ILE A 823 -47.54 36.55 -17.08
N THR A 824 -47.18 36.35 -18.34
CA THR A 824 -47.80 35.42 -19.29
C THR A 824 -46.71 34.55 -19.92
N PRO A 825 -47.06 33.46 -20.63
CA PRO A 825 -46.09 32.65 -21.35
C PRO A 825 -45.21 33.43 -22.36
N ASP A 826 -45.68 34.58 -22.86
CA ASP A 826 -44.92 35.45 -23.77
C ASP A 826 -43.70 36.11 -23.10
N ASN A 827 -43.58 36.02 -21.77
CA ASN A 827 -42.45 36.53 -21.00
C ASN A 827 -41.29 35.52 -20.87
N LEU A 828 -41.39 34.34 -21.48
CA LEU A 828 -40.26 33.41 -21.58
C LEU A 828 -39.20 33.94 -22.55
N LEU A 829 -37.93 33.81 -22.16
CA LEU A 829 -36.81 34.24 -23.00
C LEU A 829 -36.73 33.38 -24.28
N PRO A 830 -36.30 33.98 -25.42
CA PRO A 830 -36.17 33.25 -26.67
C PRO A 830 -35.33 31.97 -26.53
N GLY A 831 -35.90 30.83 -26.92
CA GLY A 831 -35.24 29.53 -26.87
C GLY A 831 -35.47 28.72 -25.58
N ALA A 832 -36.07 29.30 -24.52
CA ALA A 832 -36.29 28.61 -23.26
C ALA A 832 -37.19 27.37 -23.42
N VAL A 833 -38.38 27.53 -24.02
CA VAL A 833 -39.32 26.41 -24.22
C VAL A 833 -38.71 25.32 -25.11
N SER A 834 -38.10 25.71 -26.23
CA SER A 834 -37.50 24.75 -27.17
C SER A 834 -36.37 23.95 -26.53
N LEU A 835 -35.56 24.57 -25.67
CA LEU A 835 -34.48 23.85 -24.99
C LEU A 835 -35.03 22.93 -23.90
N LEU A 836 -36.03 23.37 -23.12
CA LEU A 836 -36.68 22.51 -22.13
C LEU A 836 -37.30 21.26 -22.78
N ASP A 837 -37.98 21.43 -23.91
CA ASP A 837 -38.58 20.31 -24.65
C ASP A 837 -37.53 19.35 -25.21
N ASP A 838 -36.44 19.89 -25.78
CA ASP A 838 -35.33 19.11 -26.32
C ASP A 838 -34.60 18.30 -25.23
N LEU A 839 -34.35 18.91 -24.06
CA LEU A 839 -33.76 18.22 -22.91
C LEU A 839 -34.65 17.07 -22.40
N ARG A 840 -35.97 17.29 -22.33
CA ARG A 840 -36.92 16.23 -21.95
C ARG A 840 -36.97 15.11 -22.97
N GLN A 841 -36.97 15.45 -24.26
CA GLN A 841 -36.93 14.47 -25.35
C GLN A 841 -35.65 13.62 -25.32
N ALA A 842 -34.53 14.22 -24.89
CA ALA A 842 -33.26 13.54 -24.67
C ALA A 842 -33.19 12.76 -23.34
N GLY A 843 -34.25 12.77 -22.51
CA GLY A 843 -34.36 12.00 -21.28
C GLY A 843 -33.63 12.60 -20.07
N LEU A 844 -33.23 13.88 -20.13
CA LEU A 844 -32.63 14.57 -18.99
C LEU A 844 -33.70 15.01 -17.99
N LYS A 845 -33.34 14.98 -16.71
CA LYS A 845 -34.17 15.56 -15.65
C LYS A 845 -33.92 17.06 -15.55
N ILE A 846 -34.96 17.85 -15.28
CA ILE A 846 -34.88 19.30 -15.26
C ILE A 846 -35.34 19.84 -13.90
N ALA A 847 -34.53 20.70 -13.28
CA ALA A 847 -34.92 21.45 -12.09
C ALA A 847 -34.82 22.97 -12.29
N LEU A 848 -35.50 23.70 -11.43
CA LEU A 848 -35.28 25.13 -11.22
C LEU A 848 -34.52 25.37 -9.91
N GLY A 849 -33.60 26.34 -9.89
CA GLY A 849 -32.88 26.78 -8.69
C GLY A 849 -32.87 28.31 -8.55
N SER A 850 -33.88 28.89 -7.90
CA SER A 850 -34.03 30.35 -7.72
C SER A 850 -33.91 30.77 -6.25
N ALA A 851 -33.29 31.93 -5.99
CA ALA A 851 -33.27 32.54 -4.66
C ALA A 851 -34.62 33.21 -4.28
N SER A 852 -35.56 33.30 -5.23
CA SER A 852 -36.88 33.91 -5.03
C SER A 852 -37.83 32.95 -4.31
N LYS A 853 -38.57 33.49 -3.33
CA LYS A 853 -39.66 32.78 -2.64
C LYS A 853 -40.94 32.67 -3.47
N ASN A 854 -40.97 33.30 -4.65
CA ASN A 854 -42.15 33.35 -5.53
C ASN A 854 -41.95 32.51 -6.81
N ALA A 855 -40.90 31.68 -6.88
CA ALA A 855 -40.52 30.94 -8.07
C ALA A 855 -41.67 30.07 -8.62
N HIS A 856 -42.41 29.38 -7.74
CA HIS A 856 -43.57 28.57 -8.13
C HIS A 856 -44.66 29.36 -8.87
N VAL A 857 -45.01 30.55 -8.38
CA VAL A 857 -46.04 31.40 -8.99
C VAL A 857 -45.63 31.86 -10.39
N VAL A 858 -44.35 32.22 -10.54
CA VAL A 858 -43.79 32.66 -11.83
C VAL A 858 -43.78 31.50 -12.83
N VAL A 859 -43.31 30.32 -12.43
CA VAL A 859 -43.29 29.11 -13.28
C VAL A 859 -44.71 28.72 -13.75
N GLU A 860 -45.70 28.81 -12.85
CA GLU A 860 -47.11 28.53 -13.18
C GLU A 860 -47.65 29.51 -14.22
N LYS A 861 -47.41 30.81 -14.05
CA LYS A 861 -47.84 31.85 -14.99
C LYS A 861 -47.12 31.79 -16.35
N LEU A 862 -45.85 31.38 -16.36
CA LEU A 862 -45.09 31.15 -17.60
C LEU A 862 -45.54 29.88 -18.33
N GLY A 863 -46.33 29.01 -17.68
CA GLY A 863 -46.83 27.78 -18.29
C GLY A 863 -45.76 26.71 -18.54
N ILE A 864 -44.74 26.63 -17.67
CA ILE A 864 -43.63 25.66 -17.78
C ILE A 864 -43.55 24.67 -16.62
N SER A 865 -44.52 24.66 -15.69
CA SER A 865 -44.55 23.77 -14.53
C SER A 865 -44.46 22.29 -14.91
N ASP A 866 -45.08 21.89 -16.01
CA ASP A 866 -45.11 20.50 -16.52
C ASP A 866 -43.78 20.07 -17.16
N LYS A 867 -42.85 21.01 -17.38
CA LYS A 867 -41.53 20.76 -17.95
C LYS A 867 -40.44 20.54 -16.90
N LEU A 868 -40.72 20.87 -15.64
CA LEU A 868 -39.78 20.77 -14.53
C LEU A 868 -40.10 19.55 -13.67
N ASP A 869 -39.07 18.77 -13.33
CA ASP A 869 -39.18 17.62 -12.43
C ASP A 869 -38.97 18.01 -10.96
N ALA A 870 -38.31 19.16 -10.70
CA ALA A 870 -38.13 19.72 -9.36
C ALA A 870 -38.01 21.25 -9.35
N ILE A 871 -38.37 21.90 -8.24
CA ILE A 871 -38.19 23.33 -8.02
C ILE A 871 -37.53 23.53 -6.64
N ALA A 872 -36.34 24.16 -6.64
CA ALA A 872 -35.64 24.64 -5.47
C ALA A 872 -35.74 26.17 -5.44
N ASP A 873 -36.34 26.71 -4.38
CA ASP A 873 -36.68 28.12 -4.25
C ASP A 873 -36.08 28.76 -2.98
N GLY A 874 -36.43 30.02 -2.71
CA GLY A 874 -35.96 30.76 -1.52
C GLY A 874 -36.45 30.21 -0.17
N TYR A 875 -37.28 29.17 -0.13
CA TYR A 875 -37.63 28.42 1.10
C TYR A 875 -36.86 27.11 1.25
N SER A 876 -36.22 26.64 0.18
CA SER A 876 -35.62 25.32 0.10
C SER A 876 -34.31 25.18 0.91
N VAL A 877 -33.63 26.30 1.19
CA VAL A 877 -32.31 26.31 1.85
C VAL A 877 -32.13 27.47 2.83
N HIS A 878 -31.29 27.26 3.84
CA HIS A 878 -30.93 28.30 4.82
C HIS A 878 -29.82 29.23 4.31
N LYS A 879 -28.86 28.71 3.53
CA LYS A 879 -27.76 29.49 2.95
C LYS A 879 -28.03 29.73 1.46
N PRO A 880 -28.29 30.98 1.04
CA PRO A 880 -28.50 31.29 -0.38
C PRO A 880 -27.17 31.36 -1.15
N LYS A 881 -27.28 31.47 -2.49
CA LYS A 881 -26.14 31.77 -3.38
C LYS A 881 -25.32 32.95 -2.80
N PRO A 882 -23.98 32.88 -2.77
CA PRO A 882 -23.10 31.97 -3.50
C PRO A 882 -22.83 30.61 -2.84
N ALA A 883 -23.49 30.27 -1.73
CA ALA A 883 -23.38 28.92 -1.18
C ALA A 883 -24.01 27.87 -2.12
N PRO A 884 -23.46 26.66 -2.21
CA PRO A 884 -23.91 25.63 -3.17
C PRO A 884 -25.25 24.98 -2.79
N ASP A 885 -25.75 25.23 -1.58
CA ASP A 885 -26.87 24.54 -0.95
C ASP A 885 -28.11 24.47 -1.86
N LEU A 886 -28.46 25.56 -2.56
CA LEU A 886 -29.65 25.61 -3.42
C LEU A 886 -29.56 24.62 -4.59
N PHE A 887 -28.39 24.52 -5.23
CA PHE A 887 -28.21 23.62 -6.36
C PHE A 887 -28.02 22.17 -5.89
N LEU A 888 -27.33 21.95 -4.76
CA LEU A 888 -27.24 20.62 -4.14
C LEU A 888 -28.63 20.09 -3.78
N PHE A 889 -29.52 20.94 -3.25
CA PHE A 889 -30.90 20.58 -2.99
C PHE A 889 -31.65 20.23 -4.28
N ALA A 890 -31.51 21.02 -5.34
CA ALA A 890 -32.12 20.73 -6.64
C ALA A 890 -31.65 19.38 -7.22
N ALA A 891 -30.35 19.09 -7.19
CA ALA A 891 -29.81 17.79 -7.64
C ALA A 891 -30.33 16.62 -6.79
N GLN A 892 -30.46 16.80 -5.48
CA GLN A 892 -31.06 15.82 -4.59
C GLN A 892 -32.53 15.54 -4.95
N GLN A 893 -33.32 16.57 -5.27
CA GLN A 893 -34.71 16.38 -5.71
C GLN A 893 -34.80 15.65 -7.06
N LEU A 894 -33.83 15.85 -7.96
CA LEU A 894 -33.72 15.08 -9.19
C LEU A 894 -33.22 13.64 -8.97
N GLY A 895 -32.71 13.32 -7.77
CA GLY A 895 -32.09 12.03 -7.48
C GLY A 895 -30.81 11.79 -8.29
N LEU A 896 -30.04 12.86 -8.55
CA LEU A 896 -28.81 12.83 -9.34
C LEU A 896 -27.62 13.33 -8.52
N PRO A 897 -26.42 12.77 -8.71
CA PRO A 897 -25.20 13.34 -8.13
C PRO A 897 -24.86 14.68 -8.81
N PRO A 898 -24.26 15.64 -8.10
CA PRO A 898 -23.95 16.97 -8.65
C PRO A 898 -23.11 16.96 -9.92
N GLN A 899 -22.17 16.01 -10.05
CA GLN A 899 -21.27 15.90 -11.20
C GLN A 899 -21.98 15.51 -12.51
N GLN A 900 -23.23 15.01 -12.41
CA GLN A 900 -24.10 14.70 -13.55
C GLN A 900 -25.07 15.85 -13.86
N CYS A 901 -24.96 16.97 -13.15
CA CYS A 901 -25.82 18.13 -13.33
C CYS A 901 -25.07 19.28 -14.00
N VAL A 902 -25.81 20.06 -14.80
CA VAL A 902 -25.36 21.34 -15.34
C VAL A 902 -26.30 22.45 -14.88
N VAL A 903 -25.74 23.56 -14.41
CA VAL A 903 -26.47 24.74 -13.97
C VAL A 903 -26.41 25.83 -15.06
N PHE A 904 -27.56 26.39 -15.42
CA PHE A 904 -27.68 27.59 -16.26
C PHE A 904 -27.98 28.80 -15.38
N GLU A 905 -27.12 29.81 -15.43
CA GLU A 905 -27.16 30.91 -14.47
C GLU A 905 -26.61 32.19 -15.08
N ASP A 906 -27.13 33.34 -14.64
CA ASP A 906 -26.84 34.62 -15.26
C ASP A 906 -26.15 35.62 -14.31
N ALA A 907 -25.98 35.25 -13.04
CA ALA A 907 -25.27 36.02 -12.02
C ALA A 907 -23.97 35.33 -11.57
N ALA A 908 -22.92 36.12 -11.32
CA ALA A 908 -21.63 35.63 -10.83
C ALA A 908 -21.78 34.76 -9.56
N ALA A 909 -22.58 35.21 -8.60
CA ALA A 909 -22.81 34.49 -7.35
C ALA A 909 -23.44 33.10 -7.56
N GLY A 910 -24.28 32.94 -8.59
CA GLY A 910 -24.84 31.64 -8.93
C GLY A 910 -23.85 30.74 -9.68
N ILE A 911 -22.99 31.31 -10.54
CA ILE A 911 -21.91 30.54 -11.17
C ILE A 911 -20.96 30.00 -10.11
N ASP A 912 -20.56 30.83 -9.15
CA ASP A 912 -19.71 30.40 -8.04
C ASP A 912 -20.40 29.30 -7.19
N ALA A 913 -21.71 29.41 -6.96
CA ALA A 913 -22.48 28.37 -6.27
C ALA A 913 -22.53 27.04 -7.05
N ALA A 914 -22.66 27.08 -8.38
CA ALA A 914 -22.64 25.88 -9.23
C ALA A 914 -21.28 25.18 -9.22
N LEU A 915 -20.19 25.97 -9.30
CA LEU A 915 -18.82 25.45 -9.23
C LEU A 915 -18.50 24.88 -7.85
N ALA A 916 -18.91 25.57 -6.78
CA ALA A 916 -18.77 25.09 -5.41
C ALA A 916 -19.56 23.79 -5.15
N ALA A 917 -20.67 23.58 -5.87
CA ALA A 917 -21.45 22.35 -5.84
C ALA A 917 -20.81 21.20 -6.65
N GLY A 918 -19.73 21.45 -7.39
CA GLY A 918 -19.08 20.47 -8.26
C GLY A 918 -19.90 20.13 -9.52
N MET A 919 -20.72 21.07 -10.00
CA MET A 919 -21.57 20.93 -11.18
C MET A 919 -20.95 21.62 -12.40
N TRP A 920 -21.38 21.22 -13.61
CA TRP A 920 -21.12 22.02 -14.81
C TRP A 920 -21.88 23.36 -14.73
N ALA A 921 -21.33 24.41 -15.33
CA ALA A 921 -21.90 25.76 -15.24
C ALA A 921 -21.94 26.40 -16.64
N VAL A 922 -23.12 26.87 -17.03
CA VAL A 922 -23.38 27.63 -18.25
C VAL A 922 -23.82 29.03 -17.87
N GLY A 923 -22.97 30.01 -18.16
CA GLY A 923 -23.19 31.43 -17.90
C GLY A 923 -24.02 32.09 -18.98
N MET A 924 -25.10 32.77 -18.59
CA MET A 924 -25.98 33.52 -19.49
C MET A 924 -25.66 35.02 -19.44
N GLY A 925 -25.25 35.59 -20.57
CA GLY A 925 -24.97 37.02 -20.73
C GLY A 925 -23.48 37.34 -20.96
N PRO A 926 -23.04 38.58 -20.65
CA PRO A 926 -21.70 39.06 -20.99
C PRO A 926 -20.59 38.30 -20.24
N PRO A 927 -19.48 37.90 -20.90
CA PRO A 927 -18.38 37.17 -20.27
C PRO A 927 -17.78 37.85 -19.03
N GLU A 928 -17.81 39.18 -18.96
CA GLU A 928 -17.33 39.94 -17.81
C GLU A 928 -18.12 39.64 -16.52
N ARG A 929 -19.37 39.18 -16.65
CA ARG A 929 -20.26 38.87 -15.52
C ARG A 929 -20.24 37.40 -15.13
N VAL A 930 -20.15 36.49 -16.11
CA VAL A 930 -20.31 35.04 -15.91
C VAL A 930 -19.08 34.25 -16.38
N GLY A 931 -17.92 34.90 -16.50
CA GLY A 931 -16.69 34.33 -17.08
C GLY A 931 -16.09 33.14 -16.34
N ASN A 932 -16.49 32.90 -15.09
CA ASN A 932 -16.12 31.69 -14.34
C ASN A 932 -16.86 30.43 -14.83
N ALA A 933 -17.89 30.58 -15.66
CA ALA A 933 -18.65 29.44 -16.19
C ALA A 933 -17.81 28.62 -17.18
N HIS A 934 -18.09 27.33 -17.27
CA HIS A 934 -17.44 26.44 -18.24
C HIS A 934 -17.81 26.84 -19.69
N ILE A 935 -19.07 27.21 -19.91
CA ILE A 935 -19.57 27.72 -21.18
C ILE A 935 -20.25 29.06 -20.91
N VAL A 936 -19.98 30.08 -21.74
CA VAL A 936 -20.73 31.33 -21.73
C VAL A 936 -21.57 31.43 -23.01
N LEU A 937 -22.88 31.71 -22.84
CA LEU A 937 -23.83 31.85 -23.94
C LEU A 937 -24.51 33.23 -23.87
N PRO A 938 -24.68 33.91 -25.03
CA PRO A 938 -25.37 35.21 -25.06
C PRO A 938 -26.90 35.06 -24.92
N SER A 939 -27.47 33.91 -25.30
CA SER A 939 -28.90 33.60 -25.15
C SER A 939 -29.16 32.10 -25.32
N LEU A 940 -30.37 31.63 -24.94
CA LEU A 940 -30.82 30.26 -25.20
C LEU A 940 -31.30 30.05 -26.64
N ALA A 941 -31.42 31.11 -27.44
CA ALA A 941 -31.98 31.04 -28.79
C ALA A 941 -31.16 30.13 -29.70
N GLY A 942 -31.82 29.11 -30.28
CA GLY A 942 -31.20 28.16 -31.20
C GLY A 942 -30.25 27.16 -30.55
N MET A 943 -30.21 27.07 -29.21
CA MET A 943 -29.49 26.03 -28.48
C MET A 943 -30.32 24.74 -28.43
N THR A 944 -29.61 23.64 -28.63
CA THR A 944 -30.12 22.27 -28.50
C THR A 944 -29.16 21.49 -27.59
N TRP A 945 -29.64 20.40 -27.01
CA TRP A 945 -28.85 19.48 -26.22
C TRP A 945 -27.64 18.97 -26.99
N GLU A 946 -27.79 18.66 -28.28
CA GLU A 946 -26.68 18.25 -29.14
C GLU A 946 -25.56 19.30 -29.22
N LYS A 947 -25.91 20.57 -29.42
CA LYS A 947 -24.92 21.67 -29.45
C LYS A 947 -24.26 21.90 -28.08
N LEU A 948 -25.01 21.72 -27.00
CA LEU A 948 -24.46 21.78 -25.64
C LEU A 948 -23.48 20.64 -25.39
N GLN A 949 -23.84 19.42 -25.78
CA GLN A 949 -22.95 18.26 -25.69
C GLN A 949 -21.66 18.45 -26.47
N GLU A 950 -21.72 19.01 -27.68
CA GLU A 950 -20.54 19.35 -28.47
C GLU A 950 -19.63 20.32 -27.72
N LYS A 951 -20.18 21.42 -27.19
CA LYS A 951 -19.40 22.40 -26.42
C LYS A 951 -18.76 21.79 -25.17
N PHE A 952 -19.47 20.93 -24.46
CA PHE A 952 -18.88 20.25 -23.30
C PHE A 952 -17.79 19.24 -23.68
N ARG A 953 -17.94 18.54 -24.82
CA ARG A 953 -16.89 17.66 -25.34
C ARG A 953 -15.66 18.46 -25.73
N ASP A 954 -15.83 19.62 -26.37
CA ASP A 954 -14.72 20.49 -26.78
C ASP A 954 -13.90 20.95 -25.56
N ILE A 955 -14.58 21.31 -24.46
CA ILE A 955 -13.91 21.68 -23.20
C ILE A 955 -13.18 20.49 -22.59
N ALA A 956 -13.80 19.31 -22.57
CA ALA A 956 -13.18 18.10 -22.03
C ALA A 956 -12.01 17.57 -22.86
N LEU A 957 -11.89 17.99 -24.13
CA LEU A 957 -10.82 17.63 -25.07
C LEU A 957 -9.68 18.66 -25.11
N GLN A 958 -9.84 19.84 -24.51
CA GLN A 958 -8.77 20.84 -24.47
C GLN A 958 -7.72 20.47 -23.40
N PRO A 959 -6.42 20.36 -23.77
CA PRO A 959 -5.36 20.27 -22.80
C PRO A 959 -5.28 21.59 -22.03
N THR A 960 -5.50 21.55 -20.72
CA THR A 960 -5.33 22.72 -19.85
C THR A 960 -3.85 23.11 -19.81
N PHE A 961 -3.45 24.04 -20.67
CA PHE A 961 -2.22 24.81 -20.53
C PHE A 961 -2.44 25.93 -19.48
N PRO A 962 -1.44 26.28 -18.68
CA PRO A 962 -1.57 27.33 -17.68
C PRO A 962 -1.56 28.70 -18.37
N THR A 963 -2.61 29.50 -18.17
CA THR A 963 -2.54 30.94 -18.47
C THR A 963 -1.98 31.70 -17.27
N LEU A 964 -0.81 32.30 -17.51
CA LEU A 964 -0.18 33.37 -16.74
C LEU A 964 -1.17 34.51 -16.47
N THR A 965 -1.44 34.83 -15.21
CA THR A 965 -1.12 36.10 -14.53
C THR A 965 -1.55 36.04 -13.06
#